data_AF-A0A7C5BLS1-F1
#
_entry.id   AF-A0A7C5BLS1-F1
#
_cell.length_a   1.000
_cell.length_b   1.000
_cell.length_c   1.000
_cell.angle_alpha   90.00
_cell.angle_beta   90.00
_cell.angle_gamma   90.00
#
_symmetry.space_group_name_H-M   'P 1'
#
loop_
_entity.id
_entity.type
_entity.pdbx_description
1 polymer ?
#
loop_
_entity_poly.entity_id
_entity_poly.type
_entity_poly.pdbx_seq_one_letter_code
_entity_poly.pdbx_strand_id
1 'polypeptide(L)'
;MSRLFAFAAFFILYSIVIGLCASPGDIEYLSDLYDRVISAEQGWGVLGIDTCAHISGQTPLPIVINGISFSKGLGHHAPGEIIIDLNGEYSQFEARVGVQDQGKSVGSVVFMVFVDGIKCFDSGIMRDGDAPKPVNVSTKGASQLRLVVTDAGDGYVCDCANWADARLVRATPLKQRKGVEMFDIAKFARVVTCDPNRKSGTSAGRTQEFPADDIYLESDLPTIHGGLYTVPTSTKCVGLVWGEFRRLRKLAIKFASKADVPPLQGAQVEAWFGVTAHQGEWRRVDGQIEQSGDELIFTPKSPDGLSGIMKVRWVIPAIEKAVNVRSLSAFTPLRTSTINLSIICENPSAGSLGHVSIYNGEITKSSAKSGRWSLNKPLDLTVRYVLSAAAKIDQTVILINLPSGAFGVAVQDVIKNGCVYVKDFGVFVTQKPNGITLADYKKSIADRKTVLERVRSMPDQTFANALAKTHHLAQNSGPMMLSLACDNQKFIVHRDGVLEVMNTNVPIAEIIYNSLQQLWVMKPKLGNGGGDMSRYLAGGWLPAPVNSVTVDGIVYRQRTYVAPVKEGALPVCVAEFTAENIGEKPADASISLAFERLPGALKSVVDGAVLTVDGRLRAWVRNENSLFKLSVKDSAVSASAELPAKSVGRITLIVPGFDMNADDRASIGAAESLYRDFAAYWRSIFADSMHVEIPDESLLNVILASQVHCLIASRSQDNGRLVAPWIAANTYGPLESESNSIIRGMDMLGHHDFARRSLDFFIKNYNKEGYLTTGYTLLGTGWHLWTLGEHYELTRDDGWIKQNASEIDRVCRWVAAQRKKTMKPNALGQKPPEYGLMPPGVIADWGVYAYYFSLNSYYSAGLRHAAKALAAAGFLDGAQLLAEAADFDKDILAAYRRTQSCTPVVPLQNGCYVPGYPTQVYTPGRVGDFYPGEDGNRSWAYDVEVGAHQLIPAGVLPPDGRDSEWIMNHMEDEHFLADGWFDYPAAKNHEDWFNLGGFSKVQPYYCRNAEIYAMRDDVKPFIRSYFNQLASLLNTEVLSLWEHFSASGAWNKTHETGYFLQQTKWMFVTERGGGLVLAPFVTSEWMKDGMTVAVKKAPTSFGEVGFRIHSRVRDGIIEAVVEPPTRSTPDYIAIRLRHPDGRQIKSVEVDG
;
A
#
# COMPACT_ATOMS: atom_id res chain seq x y z
N MET A 1 40.02 54.59 49.78
CA MET A 1 39.23 53.86 50.79
C MET A 1 37.76 54.21 50.55
N SER A 2 37.06 53.49 49.68
CA SER A 2 36.41 52.18 49.90
C SER A 2 35.03 52.32 50.55
N ARG A 3 34.00 52.36 49.68
CA ARG A 3 32.54 52.21 49.90
C ARG A 3 31.90 53.19 50.91
N LEU A 4 30.79 53.85 50.51
CA LEU A 4 29.42 53.51 50.94
C LEU A 4 28.40 54.64 50.57
N PHE A 5 27.33 54.21 49.91
CA PHE A 5 25.91 54.57 50.09
C PHE A 5 25.32 55.95 49.70
N ALA A 6 24.37 55.86 48.77
CA ALA A 6 23.05 56.49 48.78
C ALA A 6 22.95 58.01 48.97
N PHE A 7 22.88 58.74 47.86
CA PHE A 7 21.74 59.58 47.44
C PHE A 7 22.16 60.42 46.22
N ALA A 8 21.97 59.87 45.02
CA ALA A 8 22.03 60.62 43.77
C ALA A 8 21.12 59.94 42.73
N ALA A 9 19.89 59.63 43.14
CA ALA A 9 18.81 59.20 42.29
C ALA A 9 17.71 60.25 42.43
N PHE A 10 17.58 61.18 41.48
CA PHE A 10 16.29 61.82 41.15
C PHE A 10 16.26 62.76 39.91
N PHE A 11 17.37 63.03 39.18
CA PHE A 11 17.30 64.03 38.09
C PHE A 11 17.94 63.64 36.73
N ILE A 12 18.18 62.36 36.47
CA ILE A 12 18.56 61.85 35.13
C ILE A 12 17.53 60.80 34.66
N LEU A 13 16.24 61.13 34.78
CA LEU A 13 15.15 60.26 34.35
C LEU A 13 13.95 61.02 33.74
N TYR A 14 14.16 62.22 33.19
CA TYR A 14 13.07 63.04 32.63
C TYR A 14 13.34 63.67 31.25
N SER A 15 14.35 63.20 30.51
CA SER A 15 14.58 63.69 29.13
C SER A 15 14.92 62.60 28.10
N ILE A 16 14.65 61.33 28.42
CA ILE A 16 14.55 60.23 27.43
C ILE A 16 13.19 59.54 27.65
N VAL A 17 12.12 60.32 27.56
CA VAL A 17 10.75 59.82 27.36
C VAL A 17 10.13 60.79 26.36
N ILE A 18 10.35 60.51 25.08
CA ILE A 18 9.52 60.81 23.89
C ILE A 18 10.42 60.42 22.71
N GLY A 19 10.19 59.22 22.19
CA GLY A 19 10.93 58.66 21.06
C GLY A 19 10.68 57.16 20.94
N LEU A 20 9.64 56.81 20.16
CA LEU A 20 9.17 55.47 19.79
C LEU A 20 8.22 54.76 20.78
N CYS A 21 7.05 55.37 21.04
CA CYS A 21 5.83 54.56 20.97
C CYS A 21 5.62 54.21 19.48
N ALA A 22 6.07 53.01 19.07
CA ALA A 22 5.48 52.41 17.87
C ALA A 22 3.99 52.20 18.16
N SER A 23 3.12 52.67 17.28
CA SER A 23 1.71 52.27 17.32
C SER A 23 1.64 50.74 17.40
N PRO A 24 0.69 50.14 18.14
CA PRO A 24 0.36 48.74 17.93
C PRO A 24 0.13 48.57 16.44
N GLY A 25 0.91 47.70 15.77
CA GLY A 25 0.65 47.40 14.37
C GLY A 25 -0.77 46.87 14.24
N ASP A 26 -1.46 47.20 13.16
CA ASP A 26 -2.83 46.70 12.93
C ASP A 26 -2.83 45.16 13.04
N ILE A 27 -3.75 44.65 13.85
CA ILE A 27 -3.95 43.22 14.07
C ILE A 27 -4.94 42.71 13.03
N GLU A 28 -4.57 41.64 12.33
CA GLU A 28 -5.39 40.99 11.32
C GLU A 28 -5.52 39.50 11.65
N TYR A 29 -6.74 38.97 11.76
CA TYR A 29 -6.96 37.55 12.02
C TYR A 29 -6.72 36.73 10.75
N LEU A 30 -6.10 35.56 10.89
CA LEU A 30 -5.86 34.67 9.75
C LEU A 30 -7.15 34.19 9.09
N SER A 31 -8.24 34.06 9.85
CA SER A 31 -9.56 33.74 9.31
C SER A 31 -10.14 34.85 8.41
N ASP A 32 -9.66 36.09 8.53
CA ASP A 32 -10.01 37.20 7.65
C ASP A 32 -9.00 37.40 6.50
N LEU A 33 -7.79 36.82 6.63
CA LEU A 33 -6.68 36.93 5.67
C LEU A 33 -6.56 35.70 4.75
N TYR A 34 -7.69 35.16 4.34
CA TYR A 34 -7.70 33.94 3.55
C TYR A 34 -7.05 34.11 2.15
N ASP A 35 -6.95 35.33 1.64
CA ASP A 35 -6.19 35.62 0.42
C ASP A 35 -4.70 35.30 0.54
N ARG A 36 -4.18 35.22 1.78
CA ARG A 36 -2.77 34.92 2.08
C ARG A 36 -2.48 33.47 2.36
N VAL A 37 -3.47 32.64 2.69
CA VAL A 37 -3.25 31.19 2.80
C VAL A 37 -2.81 30.70 1.42
N ILE A 38 -1.65 30.04 1.32
CA ILE A 38 -1.06 29.44 0.11
C ILE A 38 -1.57 28.00 -0.07
N SER A 39 -1.56 27.21 1.00
CA SER A 39 -2.10 25.86 1.07
C SER A 39 -2.64 25.58 2.48
N ALA A 40 -3.60 24.67 2.58
CA ALA A 40 -4.10 24.11 3.83
C ALA A 40 -4.42 22.63 3.58
N GLU A 41 -3.73 21.75 4.28
CA GLU A 41 -3.84 20.29 4.20
C GLU A 41 -4.13 19.76 5.60
N GLN A 42 -4.99 18.76 5.72
CA GLN A 42 -5.37 18.16 7.01
C GLN A 42 -5.79 16.70 6.83
N GLY A 43 -5.56 15.90 7.87
CA GLY A 43 -5.83 14.46 7.85
C GLY A 43 -7.31 14.10 7.78
N TRP A 44 -8.21 15.01 8.15
CA TRP A 44 -9.65 14.77 8.11
C TRP A 44 -10.46 16.06 7.94
N GLY A 45 -11.54 15.98 7.16
CA GLY A 45 -12.51 17.06 6.98
C GLY A 45 -11.99 18.25 6.15
N VAL A 46 -12.67 19.38 6.27
CA VAL A 46 -12.28 20.68 5.71
C VAL A 46 -11.88 21.66 6.81
N LEU A 47 -11.03 22.63 6.46
CA LEU A 47 -10.56 23.67 7.37
C LEU A 47 -11.75 24.50 7.87
N GLY A 48 -11.88 24.64 9.19
CA GLY A 48 -12.87 25.51 9.82
C GLY A 48 -12.37 26.96 9.87
N ILE A 49 -13.17 27.89 9.33
CA ILE A 49 -12.93 29.33 9.46
C ILE A 49 -13.84 29.83 10.57
N ASP A 50 -13.25 30.37 11.64
CA ASP A 50 -13.95 30.77 12.87
C ASP A 50 -14.82 29.64 13.49
N THR A 51 -14.50 28.40 13.14
CA THR A 51 -15.19 27.14 13.49
C THR A 51 -14.17 26.01 13.55
N CYS A 52 -14.51 24.87 14.15
CA CYS A 52 -13.64 23.70 14.16
C CYS A 52 -13.59 23.02 12.77
N ALA A 53 -12.61 22.12 12.56
CA ALA A 53 -12.60 21.25 11.40
C ALA A 53 -13.87 20.37 11.36
N HIS A 54 -14.41 20.12 10.18
CA HIS A 54 -15.70 19.44 10.00
C HIS A 54 -15.78 18.71 8.64
N ILE A 55 -16.77 17.85 8.46
CA ILE A 55 -17.01 17.20 7.16
C ILE A 55 -17.62 18.22 6.20
N SER A 56 -17.14 18.25 4.96
CA SER A 56 -17.70 19.10 3.90
C SER A 56 -19.22 18.91 3.78
N GLY A 57 -19.98 20.01 3.85
CA GLY A 57 -21.43 20.01 3.77
C GLY A 57 -22.17 19.78 5.09
N GLN A 58 -21.46 19.51 6.20
CA GLN A 58 -22.04 19.53 7.54
C GLN A 58 -22.00 20.93 8.15
N THR A 59 -22.94 21.23 9.05
CA THR A 59 -22.90 22.46 9.84
C THR A 59 -21.73 22.41 10.83
N PRO A 60 -20.76 23.33 10.73
CA PRO A 60 -19.58 23.31 11.60
C PRO A 60 -19.90 23.74 13.04
N LEU A 61 -19.11 23.24 14.00
CA LEU A 61 -19.19 23.63 15.41
C LEU A 61 -18.26 24.83 15.70
N PRO A 62 -18.54 25.64 16.74
CA PRO A 62 -17.64 26.72 17.16
C PRO A 62 -16.32 26.17 17.72
N ILE A 63 -15.27 27.00 17.67
CA ILE A 63 -13.96 26.68 18.26
C ILE A 63 -14.10 26.69 19.79
N VAL A 64 -13.87 25.54 20.42
CA VAL A 64 -13.88 25.40 21.89
C VAL A 64 -12.66 24.60 22.32
N ILE A 65 -11.89 25.11 23.28
CA ILE A 65 -10.73 24.43 23.86
C ILE A 65 -10.89 24.44 25.38
N ASN A 66 -11.04 23.25 25.98
CA ASN A 66 -11.26 23.06 27.42
C ASN A 66 -12.36 24.00 27.98
N GLY A 67 -13.56 23.94 27.37
CA GLY A 67 -14.70 24.79 27.71
C GLY A 67 -14.60 26.29 27.36
N ILE A 68 -13.48 26.77 26.79
CA ILE A 68 -13.32 28.18 26.39
C ILE A 68 -13.68 28.34 24.90
N SER A 69 -14.73 29.10 24.61
CA SER A 69 -15.14 29.44 23.23
C SER A 69 -14.32 30.59 22.65
N PHE A 70 -13.94 30.46 21.37
CA PHE A 70 -13.25 31.50 20.60
C PHE A 70 -14.08 31.90 19.38
N SER A 71 -14.18 33.21 19.13
CA SER A 71 -14.93 33.75 17.99
C SER A 71 -14.12 33.85 16.71
N LYS A 72 -12.78 33.84 16.81
CA LYS A 72 -11.86 33.88 15.67
C LYS A 72 -10.85 32.75 15.74
N GLY A 73 -10.46 32.23 14.58
CA GLY A 73 -9.39 31.24 14.48
C GLY A 73 -9.54 30.30 13.30
N LEU A 74 -8.64 29.30 13.24
CA LEU A 74 -8.65 28.25 12.24
C LEU A 74 -8.81 26.89 12.94
N GLY A 75 -9.91 26.19 12.66
CA GLY A 75 -10.13 24.82 13.08
C GLY A 75 -9.51 23.84 12.09
N HIS A 76 -8.62 23.00 12.57
CA HIS A 76 -7.75 22.15 11.76
C HIS A 76 -7.80 20.71 12.29
N HIS A 77 -7.14 19.77 11.61
CA HIS A 77 -7.09 18.38 12.04
C HIS A 77 -5.71 17.76 11.76
N ALA A 78 -5.20 16.96 12.69
CA ALA A 78 -3.90 16.32 12.54
C ALA A 78 -3.95 15.04 11.66
N PRO A 79 -2.81 14.61 11.10
CA PRO A 79 -1.69 15.47 10.77
C PRO A 79 -2.11 16.48 9.68
N GLY A 80 -1.52 17.67 9.66
CA GLY A 80 -1.83 18.67 8.65
C GLY A 80 -0.91 19.89 8.68
N GLU A 81 -1.01 20.73 7.66
CA GLU A 81 -0.29 22.00 7.58
C GLU A 81 -1.08 23.12 6.89
N ILE A 82 -0.84 24.36 7.33
CA ILE A 82 -1.37 25.58 6.72
C ILE A 82 -0.20 26.50 6.43
N ILE A 83 -0.09 26.96 5.18
CA ILE A 83 0.96 27.85 4.72
C ILE A 83 0.37 29.20 4.40
N ILE A 84 1.00 30.28 4.89
CA ILE A 84 0.52 31.65 4.74
C ILE A 84 1.64 32.54 4.16
N ASP A 85 1.30 33.36 3.18
CA ASP A 85 2.18 34.38 2.60
C ASP A 85 2.19 35.64 3.47
N LEU A 86 3.35 35.90 4.07
CA LEU A 86 3.57 37.09 4.88
C LEU A 86 4.07 38.27 4.06
N ASN A 87 4.74 38.02 2.92
CA ASN A 87 5.32 39.03 2.03
C ASN A 87 6.18 40.11 2.75
N GLY A 88 6.74 39.78 3.92
CA GLY A 88 7.50 40.71 4.77
C GLY A 88 6.68 41.84 5.38
N GLU A 89 5.34 41.76 5.36
CA GLU A 89 4.42 42.81 5.81
C GLU A 89 4.08 42.73 7.30
N TYR A 90 4.47 41.65 7.97
CA TYR A 90 4.13 41.37 9.36
C TYR A 90 5.38 41.30 10.24
N SER A 91 5.18 41.53 11.53
CA SER A 91 6.23 41.52 12.55
C SER A 91 6.06 40.40 13.57
N GLN A 92 4.81 39.96 13.80
CA GLN A 92 4.46 38.91 14.75
C GLN A 92 3.33 38.00 14.22
N PHE A 93 3.34 36.74 14.66
CA PHE A 93 2.19 35.81 14.63
C PHE A 93 1.85 35.39 16.07
N GLU A 94 0.56 35.44 16.40
CA GLU A 94 0.03 35.08 17.72
C GLU A 94 -1.18 34.14 17.58
N ALA A 95 -1.32 33.17 18.49
CA ALA A 95 -2.48 32.28 18.57
C ALA A 95 -2.63 31.66 19.97
N ARG A 96 -3.75 30.98 20.20
CA ARG A 96 -4.00 30.03 21.29
C ARG A 96 -4.24 28.66 20.66
N VAL A 97 -3.39 27.67 20.96
CA VAL A 97 -3.51 26.33 20.39
C VAL A 97 -4.06 25.33 21.40
N GLY A 98 -4.82 24.34 20.93
CA GLY A 98 -5.34 23.25 21.75
C GLY A 98 -6.29 22.33 21.00
N VAL A 99 -6.59 21.19 21.60
CA VAL A 99 -7.53 20.20 21.05
C VAL A 99 -8.96 20.69 21.22
N GLN A 100 -9.80 20.49 20.21
CA GLN A 100 -11.22 20.80 20.23
C GLN A 100 -11.91 20.01 21.34
N ASP A 101 -12.72 20.68 22.15
CA ASP A 101 -13.53 20.03 23.18
C ASP A 101 -14.57 19.13 22.53
N GLN A 102 -14.43 17.82 22.77
CA GLN A 102 -15.25 16.76 22.19
C GLN A 102 -15.89 15.86 23.26
N GLY A 103 -15.80 16.23 24.55
CA GLY A 103 -16.48 15.53 25.63
C GLY A 103 -15.87 14.17 26.00
N LYS A 104 -14.53 14.12 26.17
CA LYS A 104 -13.67 12.95 26.50
C LYS A 104 -13.17 12.18 25.28
N SER A 105 -12.52 12.91 24.37
CA SER A 105 -11.76 12.36 23.24
C SER A 105 -10.41 11.75 23.69
N VAL A 106 -9.87 10.84 22.89
CA VAL A 106 -8.49 10.32 23.01
C VAL A 106 -7.47 11.15 22.20
N GLY A 107 -7.92 12.22 21.55
CA GLY A 107 -7.12 13.02 20.63
C GLY A 107 -5.86 13.61 21.24
N SER A 108 -4.80 13.63 20.45
CA SER A 108 -3.41 13.73 20.86
C SER A 108 -2.61 14.39 19.74
N VAL A 109 -2.24 15.68 19.91
CA VAL A 109 -1.64 16.47 18.82
C VAL A 109 -0.40 17.24 19.24
N VAL A 110 0.47 17.56 18.27
CA VAL A 110 1.59 18.50 18.46
C VAL A 110 1.48 19.66 17.48
N PHE A 111 1.38 20.89 17.98
CA PHE A 111 1.40 22.11 17.19
C PHE A 111 2.83 22.61 17.01
N MET A 112 3.20 22.95 15.77
CA MET A 112 4.48 23.55 15.43
C MET A 112 4.30 24.76 14.53
N VAL A 113 5.14 25.79 14.71
CA VAL A 113 5.15 26.96 13.83
C VAL A 113 6.52 27.14 13.21
N PHE A 114 6.55 27.35 11.89
CA PHE A 114 7.75 27.61 11.12
C PHE A 114 7.67 28.99 10.45
N VAL A 115 8.75 29.75 10.49
CA VAL A 115 8.88 31.04 9.81
C VAL A 115 10.04 30.93 8.82
N ASP A 116 9.75 31.08 7.52
CA ASP A 116 10.70 30.83 6.41
C ASP A 116 11.46 29.49 6.56
N GLY A 117 10.73 28.44 6.97
CA GLY A 117 11.25 27.08 7.13
C GLY A 117 11.95 26.80 8.47
N ILE A 118 12.15 27.80 9.32
CA ILE A 118 12.78 27.63 10.65
C ILE A 118 11.69 27.35 11.70
N LYS A 119 11.79 26.26 12.46
CA LYS A 119 10.86 25.97 13.57
C LYS A 119 11.04 26.98 14.70
N CYS A 120 10.00 27.76 14.98
CA CYS A 120 9.99 28.81 16.01
C CYS A 120 9.12 28.46 17.22
N PHE A 121 8.23 27.47 17.11
CA PHE A 121 7.36 27.02 18.20
C PHE A 121 7.10 25.52 18.11
N ASP A 122 6.93 24.89 19.27
CA ASP A 122 6.54 23.49 19.46
C ASP A 122 5.72 23.37 20.75
N SER A 123 4.51 22.82 20.68
CA SER A 123 3.65 22.68 21.86
C SER A 123 4.06 21.52 22.77
N GLY A 124 4.80 20.53 22.27
CA GLY A 124 4.73 19.17 22.81
C GLY A 124 3.34 18.56 22.61
N ILE A 125 3.12 17.34 23.12
CA ILE A 125 1.81 16.67 23.01
C ILE A 125 0.76 17.43 23.84
N MET A 126 -0.35 17.77 23.20
CA MET A 126 -1.55 18.33 23.81
C MET A 126 -2.73 17.36 23.64
N ARG A 127 -3.61 17.29 24.63
CA ARG A 127 -4.79 16.39 24.66
C ARG A 127 -6.08 17.15 24.87
N ASP A 128 -7.21 16.48 24.61
CA ASP A 128 -8.52 16.97 25.03
C ASP A 128 -8.55 17.24 26.55
N GLY A 129 -9.05 18.42 26.94
CA GLY A 129 -9.04 18.93 28.32
C GLY A 129 -7.81 19.75 28.72
N ASP A 130 -6.74 19.82 27.92
CA ASP A 130 -5.62 20.72 28.20
C ASP A 130 -6.02 22.19 28.00
N ALA A 131 -5.48 23.09 28.83
CA ALA A 131 -5.72 24.53 28.69
C ALA A 131 -5.10 25.09 27.38
N PRO A 132 -5.72 26.10 26.74
CA PRO A 132 -5.19 26.69 25.51
C PRO A 132 -3.77 27.26 25.70
N LYS A 133 -2.81 26.80 24.89
CA LYS A 133 -1.40 27.20 24.99
C LYS A 133 -1.12 28.41 24.08
N PRO A 134 -0.49 29.49 24.58
CA PRO A 134 -0.15 30.64 23.74
C PRO A 134 0.97 30.32 22.74
N VAL A 135 0.82 30.84 21.53
CA VAL A 135 1.85 30.95 20.49
C VAL A 135 2.18 32.42 20.31
N ASN A 136 3.47 32.74 20.29
CA ASN A 136 3.94 34.09 19.98
C ASN A 136 5.32 33.99 19.29
N VAL A 137 5.35 34.22 17.97
CA VAL A 137 6.57 34.09 17.16
C VAL A 137 6.79 35.33 16.30
N SER A 138 8.04 35.75 16.13
CA SER A 138 8.36 36.88 15.26
C SER A 138 8.29 36.48 13.80
N THR A 139 7.65 37.31 12.98
CA THR A 139 7.54 37.16 11.53
C THR A 139 8.23 38.32 10.79
N LYS A 140 9.06 39.09 11.49
CA LYS A 140 9.68 40.32 10.98
C LYS A 140 10.47 40.08 9.70
N GLY A 141 9.96 40.62 8.60
CA GLY A 141 10.59 40.53 7.28
C GLY A 141 10.49 39.15 6.63
N ALA A 142 9.78 38.21 7.25
CA ALA A 142 9.63 36.86 6.75
C ALA A 142 8.71 36.80 5.54
N SER A 143 8.95 35.84 4.65
CA SER A 143 8.14 35.62 3.46
C SER A 143 6.96 34.69 3.71
N GLN A 144 7.12 33.69 4.56
CA GLN A 144 6.15 32.61 4.75
C GLN A 144 6.02 32.22 6.23
N LEU A 145 4.79 31.90 6.62
CA LEU A 145 4.44 31.28 7.90
C LEU A 145 3.86 29.89 7.62
N ARG A 146 4.29 28.89 8.38
CA ARG A 146 3.80 27.51 8.32
C ARG A 146 3.26 27.10 9.68
N LEU A 147 1.99 26.70 9.74
CA LEU A 147 1.32 26.17 10.92
C LEU A 147 1.16 24.67 10.71
N VAL A 148 1.74 23.84 11.56
CA VAL A 148 1.77 22.38 11.40
C VAL A 148 1.16 21.73 12.64
N VAL A 149 0.36 20.67 12.43
CA VAL A 149 -0.16 19.82 13.49
C VAL A 149 0.22 18.37 13.16
N THR A 150 0.80 17.64 14.10
CA THR A 150 1.07 16.19 13.96
C THR A 150 0.16 15.39 14.90
N ASP A 151 -0.04 14.11 14.58
CA ASP A 151 -0.88 13.14 15.31
C ASP A 151 -0.18 12.52 16.54
N ALA A 152 0.84 13.20 17.06
CA ALA A 152 1.69 12.77 18.17
C ALA A 152 2.27 11.33 18.12
N GLY A 153 2.16 10.61 16.99
CA GLY A 153 2.61 9.25 16.80
C GLY A 153 1.66 8.14 17.30
N ASP A 154 0.42 8.46 17.69
CA ASP A 154 -0.60 7.48 18.08
C ASP A 154 -1.80 7.38 17.12
N GLY A 155 -1.68 8.03 15.94
CA GLY A 155 -2.69 8.04 14.88
C GLY A 155 -3.69 9.18 15.08
N TYR A 156 -4.42 9.52 14.02
CA TYR A 156 -5.14 10.80 13.94
C TYR A 156 -6.55 10.82 14.57
N VAL A 157 -6.96 9.78 15.29
CA VAL A 157 -8.37 9.63 15.69
C VAL A 157 -8.77 10.71 16.69
N CYS A 158 -9.77 11.53 16.32
CA CYS A 158 -10.29 12.65 17.11
C CYS A 158 -9.29 13.80 17.35
N ASP A 159 -8.31 13.95 16.47
CA ASP A 159 -7.29 15.02 16.51
C ASP A 159 -7.76 16.35 15.91
N CYS A 160 -8.94 16.81 16.32
CA CYS A 160 -9.42 18.14 15.96
C CYS A 160 -8.58 19.20 16.69
N ALA A 161 -7.74 19.92 15.95
CA ALA A 161 -6.74 20.84 16.47
C ALA A 161 -7.10 22.29 16.13
N ASN A 162 -7.17 23.18 17.11
CA ASN A 162 -7.59 24.56 16.89
C ASN A 162 -6.45 25.56 17.04
N TRP A 163 -6.29 26.43 16.04
CA TRP A 163 -5.51 27.66 16.10
C TRP A 163 -6.45 28.83 16.45
N ALA A 164 -6.88 28.90 17.70
CA ALA A 164 -7.78 29.93 18.21
C ALA A 164 -7.11 31.31 18.27
N ASP A 165 -7.85 32.38 17.99
CA ASP A 165 -7.37 33.77 17.90
C ASP A 165 -6.11 33.95 17.04
N ALA A 166 -5.92 33.07 16.03
CA ALA A 166 -4.75 33.10 15.17
C ALA A 166 -4.71 34.40 14.35
N ARG A 167 -3.68 35.22 14.59
CA ARG A 167 -3.60 36.60 14.07
C ARG A 167 -2.17 37.04 13.77
N LEU A 168 -2.05 38.00 12.89
CA LEU A 168 -0.80 38.63 12.49
C LEU A 168 -0.78 40.11 12.89
N VAL A 169 0.41 40.59 13.29
CA VAL A 169 0.63 42.00 13.61
C VAL A 169 1.42 42.65 12.49
N ARG A 170 0.87 43.71 11.87
CA ARG A 170 1.55 44.44 10.79
C ARG A 170 2.89 45.02 11.23
N ALA A 171 3.87 45.03 10.33
CA ALA A 171 5.17 45.65 10.56
C ALA A 171 5.08 47.17 10.42
N THR A 172 5.78 47.91 11.30
CA THR A 172 5.90 49.37 11.22
C THR A 172 7.38 49.76 11.00
N PRO A 173 7.72 50.54 9.94
CA PRO A 173 6.82 51.03 8.89
C PRO A 173 6.33 49.90 7.98
N LEU A 174 5.10 50.03 7.46
CA LEU A 174 4.53 49.08 6.51
C LEU A 174 5.43 49.00 5.28
N LYS A 175 5.92 47.79 4.98
CA LYS A 175 6.50 47.52 3.66
C LYS A 175 5.37 47.56 2.64
N GLN A 176 5.54 48.34 1.57
CA GLN A 176 4.61 48.35 0.45
C GLN A 176 4.47 46.93 -0.13
N ARG A 177 3.25 46.41 -0.23
CA ARG A 177 2.96 45.11 -0.86
C ARG A 177 3.52 45.15 -2.28
N LYS A 178 4.63 44.47 -2.52
CA LYS A 178 5.02 44.14 -3.90
C LYS A 178 3.89 43.29 -4.45
N GLY A 179 3.28 43.71 -5.56
CA GLY A 179 2.25 42.91 -6.22
C GLY A 179 2.77 41.49 -6.43
N VAL A 180 1.98 40.49 -6.08
CA VAL A 180 2.31 39.11 -6.41
C VAL A 180 2.19 39.01 -7.92
N GLU A 181 3.31 38.89 -8.62
CA GLU A 181 3.31 38.60 -10.05
C GLU A 181 2.69 37.20 -10.21
N MET A 182 1.39 37.15 -10.48
CA MET A 182 0.66 35.90 -10.61
C MET A 182 1.18 35.14 -11.82
N PHE A 183 1.52 33.87 -11.63
CA PHE A 183 2.06 33.04 -12.69
C PHE A 183 0.91 32.49 -13.54
N ASP A 184 1.01 32.59 -14.86
CA ASP A 184 0.04 32.00 -15.77
C ASP A 184 0.37 30.52 -16.01
N ILE A 185 -0.51 29.64 -15.51
CA ILE A 185 -0.38 28.18 -15.60
C ILE A 185 -1.13 27.59 -16.80
N ALA A 186 -1.89 28.40 -17.56
CA ALA A 186 -2.66 27.92 -18.71
C ALA A 186 -1.79 27.32 -19.81
N LYS A 187 -0.55 27.79 -19.97
CA LYS A 187 0.43 27.25 -20.94
C LYS A 187 0.78 25.77 -20.73
N PHE A 188 0.48 25.21 -19.56
CA PHE A 188 0.70 23.80 -19.22
C PHE A 188 -0.57 22.96 -19.27
N ALA A 189 -1.72 23.58 -19.55
CA ALA A 189 -3.00 22.89 -19.70
C ALA A 189 -3.22 22.44 -21.14
N ARG A 190 -4.06 21.41 -21.30
CA ARG A 190 -4.74 21.14 -22.56
C ARG A 190 -5.86 22.15 -22.75
N VAL A 191 -5.96 22.74 -23.95
CA VAL A 191 -7.10 23.57 -24.33
C VAL A 191 -8.18 22.67 -24.93
N VAL A 192 -9.39 22.73 -24.39
CA VAL A 192 -10.46 21.78 -24.70
C VAL A 192 -11.80 22.46 -24.98
N THR A 193 -12.72 21.71 -25.58
CA THR A 193 -14.15 22.03 -25.72
C THR A 193 -14.97 20.86 -25.18
N CYS A 194 -16.14 21.12 -24.59
CA CYS A 194 -17.00 20.08 -24.02
C CYS A 194 -18.48 20.49 -24.07
N ASP A 195 -19.39 19.51 -23.93
CA ASP A 195 -20.82 19.77 -23.82
C ASP A 195 -21.14 20.47 -22.48
N PRO A 196 -21.63 21.73 -22.49
CA PRO A 196 -21.97 22.45 -21.27
C PRO A 196 -23.14 21.83 -20.50
N ASN A 197 -23.96 20.98 -21.14
CA ASN A 197 -25.07 20.30 -20.47
C ASN A 197 -24.61 19.08 -19.67
N ARG A 198 -23.47 18.49 -20.03
CA ARG A 198 -22.86 17.43 -19.23
C ARG A 198 -22.27 18.04 -17.96
N LYS A 199 -22.91 17.77 -16.82
CA LYS A 199 -22.46 18.24 -15.50
C LYS A 199 -21.67 17.20 -14.73
N SER A 200 -22.04 15.93 -14.80
CA SER A 200 -21.42 14.87 -14.01
C SER A 200 -20.37 14.08 -14.80
N GLY A 201 -19.40 13.55 -14.06
CA GLY A 201 -18.43 12.57 -14.54
C GLY A 201 -18.98 11.17 -14.64
N THR A 202 -18.12 10.19 -14.42
CA THR A 202 -18.53 8.80 -14.43
C THR A 202 -19.38 8.44 -13.22
N SER A 203 -20.40 7.63 -13.44
CA SER A 203 -21.19 6.97 -12.39
C SER A 203 -20.75 5.53 -12.14
N ALA A 204 -19.69 5.06 -12.81
CA ALA A 204 -19.21 3.69 -12.67
C ALA A 204 -18.82 3.39 -11.23
N GLY A 205 -19.37 2.30 -10.68
CA GLY A 205 -18.90 1.72 -9.43
C GLY A 205 -17.66 0.84 -9.65
N ARG A 206 -16.92 0.53 -8.58
CA ARG A 206 -15.67 -0.25 -8.62
C ARG A 206 -15.81 -1.67 -9.19
N THR A 207 -17.02 -2.19 -9.26
CA THR A 207 -17.38 -3.53 -9.77
C THR A 207 -18.05 -3.50 -11.14
N GLN A 208 -18.12 -2.33 -11.80
CA GLN A 208 -18.79 -2.13 -13.07
C GLN A 208 -17.81 -1.71 -14.14
N GLU A 209 -18.12 -2.04 -15.40
CA GLU A 209 -17.36 -1.53 -16.53
C GLU A 209 -17.36 -0.02 -16.58
N PHE A 210 -16.21 0.54 -16.95
CA PHE A 210 -16.12 1.95 -17.27
C PHE A 210 -16.86 2.26 -18.60
N PRO A 211 -17.85 3.17 -18.61
CA PRO A 211 -18.58 3.52 -19.82
C PRO A 211 -17.68 4.18 -20.85
N ALA A 212 -17.81 3.80 -22.13
CA ALA A 212 -16.96 4.35 -23.20
C ALA A 212 -17.14 5.87 -23.37
N ASP A 213 -18.35 6.37 -23.12
CA ASP A 213 -18.68 7.80 -23.22
C ASP A 213 -18.12 8.62 -22.04
N ASP A 214 -17.64 7.96 -20.98
CA ASP A 214 -17.07 8.62 -19.80
C ASP A 214 -15.57 8.78 -19.89
N ILE A 215 -14.90 8.10 -20.83
CA ILE A 215 -13.43 8.11 -20.96
C ILE A 215 -12.93 9.52 -21.33
N TYR A 216 -13.63 10.15 -22.26
CA TYR A 216 -13.31 11.46 -22.79
C TYR A 216 -14.49 12.41 -22.53
N LEU A 217 -14.47 13.06 -21.36
CA LEU A 217 -15.48 14.06 -21.00
C LEU A 217 -15.31 15.38 -21.78
N GLU A 218 -14.14 15.54 -22.42
CA GLU A 218 -13.75 16.71 -23.19
C GLU A 218 -13.02 16.32 -24.49
N SER A 219 -13.03 17.23 -25.47
CA SER A 219 -12.30 17.11 -26.73
C SER A 219 -11.21 18.17 -26.81
N ASP A 220 -10.00 17.78 -27.21
CA ASP A 220 -8.91 18.73 -27.47
C ASP A 220 -9.32 19.74 -28.56
N LEU A 221 -8.96 21.01 -28.36
CA LEU A 221 -9.23 22.07 -29.32
C LEU A 221 -7.94 22.44 -30.07
N PRO A 222 -7.79 22.05 -31.35
CA PRO A 222 -6.60 22.36 -32.12
C PRO A 222 -6.50 23.86 -32.46
N THR A 223 -5.28 24.35 -32.65
CA THR A 223 -5.04 25.68 -33.23
C THR A 223 -5.11 25.65 -34.75
N ILE A 224 -5.76 26.63 -35.37
CA ILE A 224 -5.75 26.87 -36.83
C ILE A 224 -4.50 27.65 -37.28
N HIS A 225 -4.36 27.90 -38.59
CA HIS A 225 -3.29 28.76 -39.14
C HIS A 225 -3.24 30.11 -38.42
N GLY A 226 -2.08 30.44 -37.84
CA GLY A 226 -1.88 31.66 -37.04
C GLY A 226 -1.97 31.46 -35.52
N GLY A 227 -2.14 30.22 -35.03
CA GLY A 227 -2.09 29.91 -33.59
C GLY A 227 -3.37 30.26 -32.82
N LEU A 228 -4.49 30.44 -33.51
CA LEU A 228 -5.79 30.75 -32.91
C LEU A 228 -6.56 29.45 -32.63
N TYR A 229 -7.34 29.42 -31.56
CA TYR A 229 -8.35 28.40 -31.27
C TYR A 229 -9.70 28.86 -31.80
N THR A 230 -10.51 27.95 -32.36
CA THR A 230 -11.87 28.28 -32.82
C THR A 230 -12.89 27.63 -31.91
N VAL A 231 -13.64 28.42 -31.14
CA VAL A 231 -14.69 27.91 -30.23
C VAL A 231 -15.87 27.41 -31.07
N PRO A 232 -16.27 26.13 -30.98
CA PRO A 232 -17.35 25.59 -31.79
C PRO A 232 -18.72 26.16 -31.39
N THR A 233 -19.57 26.45 -32.37
CA THR A 233 -20.97 26.88 -32.12
C THR A 233 -21.84 25.76 -31.53
N SER A 234 -21.45 24.50 -31.70
CA SER A 234 -22.16 23.33 -31.18
C SER A 234 -22.04 23.20 -29.66
N THR A 235 -20.86 23.48 -29.11
CA THR A 235 -20.59 23.38 -27.67
C THR A 235 -20.64 24.73 -26.97
N LYS A 236 -20.31 25.82 -27.68
CA LYS A 236 -20.25 27.19 -27.15
C LYS A 236 -19.36 27.30 -25.89
N CYS A 237 -18.34 26.45 -25.84
CA CYS A 237 -17.53 26.21 -24.65
C CYS A 237 -16.05 26.07 -25.01
N VAL A 238 -15.19 26.65 -24.17
CA VAL A 238 -13.74 26.47 -24.21
C VAL A 238 -13.18 26.40 -22.80
N GLY A 239 -12.21 25.54 -22.56
CA GLY A 239 -11.70 25.27 -21.21
C GLY A 239 -10.23 24.86 -21.17
N LEU A 240 -9.73 24.68 -19.95
CA LEU A 240 -8.38 24.25 -19.62
C LEU A 240 -8.45 23.00 -18.73
N VAL A 241 -7.60 22.02 -19.02
CA VAL A 241 -7.48 20.77 -18.24
C VAL A 241 -6.01 20.52 -17.89
N TRP A 242 -5.75 20.25 -16.61
CA TRP A 242 -4.46 19.87 -16.04
C TRP A 242 -4.51 18.45 -15.46
N GLY A 243 -3.33 17.85 -15.24
CA GLY A 243 -3.20 16.59 -14.50
C GLY A 243 -3.14 16.77 -12.98
N GLU A 244 -2.83 17.98 -12.52
CA GLU A 244 -2.70 18.34 -11.12
C GLU A 244 -3.86 19.21 -10.64
N PHE A 245 -4.13 19.17 -9.34
CA PHE A 245 -4.97 20.15 -8.68
C PHE A 245 -4.32 21.52 -8.69
N ARG A 246 -5.00 22.52 -9.26
CA ARG A 246 -4.50 23.90 -9.31
C ARG A 246 -5.32 24.81 -8.42
N ARG A 247 -4.64 25.81 -7.85
CA ARG A 247 -5.30 26.93 -7.19
C ARG A 247 -5.22 28.17 -8.08
N LEU A 248 -6.37 28.67 -8.51
CA LEU A 248 -6.49 29.75 -9.47
C LEU A 248 -7.15 30.98 -8.82
N ARG A 249 -6.75 32.17 -9.27
CA ARG A 249 -7.24 33.47 -8.76
C ARG A 249 -7.87 34.33 -9.84
N LYS A 250 -7.50 34.11 -11.09
CA LYS A 250 -8.03 34.86 -12.23
C LYS A 250 -7.95 33.97 -13.46
N LEU A 251 -9.00 34.03 -14.27
CA LEU A 251 -9.04 33.41 -15.59
C LEU A 251 -9.21 34.51 -16.63
N ALA A 252 -8.65 34.32 -17.82
CA ALA A 252 -8.90 35.23 -18.93
C ALA A 252 -8.99 34.49 -20.27
N ILE A 253 -9.80 35.03 -21.19
CA ILE A 253 -9.83 34.63 -22.60
C ILE A 253 -9.56 35.86 -23.43
N LYS A 254 -8.50 35.82 -24.23
CA LYS A 254 -8.19 36.84 -25.23
C LYS A 254 -8.67 36.39 -26.61
N PHE A 255 -9.51 37.19 -27.23
CA PHE A 255 -10.07 36.93 -28.55
C PHE A 255 -9.13 37.41 -29.66
N ALA A 256 -9.38 36.98 -30.90
CA ALA A 256 -8.54 37.38 -32.04
C ALA A 256 -8.62 38.88 -32.32
N SER A 257 -9.79 39.49 -32.13
CA SER A 257 -10.07 40.92 -32.20
C SER A 257 -11.26 41.31 -31.31
N LYS A 258 -11.50 42.61 -31.12
CA LYS A 258 -12.69 43.12 -30.40
C LYS A 258 -14.02 42.70 -31.06
N ALA A 259 -14.03 42.48 -32.38
CA ALA A 259 -15.22 42.03 -33.10
C ALA A 259 -15.54 40.55 -32.84
N ASP A 260 -14.57 39.76 -32.37
CA ASP A 260 -14.75 38.36 -32.03
C ASP A 260 -15.27 38.15 -30.60
N VAL A 261 -15.35 39.21 -29.76
CA VAL A 261 -15.85 39.07 -28.39
C VAL A 261 -17.38 38.86 -28.43
N PRO A 262 -17.88 37.68 -28.00
CA PRO A 262 -19.31 37.39 -28.01
C PRO A 262 -20.05 38.18 -26.92
N PRO A 263 -21.38 38.37 -27.04
CA PRO A 263 -22.19 38.94 -25.98
C PRO A 263 -22.06 38.14 -24.67
N LEU A 264 -21.95 38.85 -23.54
CA LEU A 264 -21.78 38.24 -22.22
C LEU A 264 -23.08 37.67 -21.61
N GLN A 265 -24.20 37.69 -22.35
CA GLN A 265 -25.48 37.26 -21.83
C GLN A 265 -25.47 35.76 -21.51
N GLY A 266 -25.61 35.45 -20.22
CA GLY A 266 -25.54 34.07 -19.72
C GLY A 266 -24.12 33.47 -19.73
N ALA A 267 -23.09 34.26 -20.03
CA ALA A 267 -21.71 33.79 -19.94
C ALA A 267 -21.35 33.46 -18.49
N GLN A 268 -20.68 32.33 -18.29
CA GLN A 268 -20.29 31.87 -16.96
C GLN A 268 -19.01 31.05 -17.02
N VAL A 269 -18.35 30.95 -15.85
CA VAL A 269 -17.25 30.02 -15.63
C VAL A 269 -17.75 28.87 -14.77
N GLU A 270 -17.41 27.66 -15.20
CA GLU A 270 -17.61 26.45 -14.41
C GLU A 270 -16.26 25.81 -14.11
N ALA A 271 -16.16 25.17 -12.95
CA ALA A 271 -14.99 24.41 -12.52
C ALA A 271 -15.42 22.99 -12.16
N TRP A 272 -14.47 22.07 -12.30
CA TRP A 272 -14.64 20.67 -11.95
C TRP A 272 -14.29 20.43 -10.49
N PHE A 273 -15.27 19.98 -9.71
CA PHE A 273 -15.11 19.61 -8.31
C PHE A 273 -15.21 18.10 -8.18
N GLY A 274 -14.12 17.44 -7.79
CA GLY A 274 -14.04 15.99 -7.68
C GLY A 274 -12.63 15.50 -7.40
N VAL A 275 -12.52 14.20 -7.12
CA VAL A 275 -11.26 13.54 -6.75
C VAL A 275 -10.37 13.23 -7.96
N THR A 276 -10.94 13.10 -9.16
CA THR A 276 -10.15 12.85 -10.39
C THR A 276 -10.73 13.60 -11.58
N ALA A 277 -10.03 13.54 -12.72
CA ALA A 277 -10.53 14.05 -13.99
C ALA A 277 -11.82 13.35 -14.46
N HIS A 278 -12.14 12.16 -13.93
CA HIS A 278 -13.31 11.38 -14.33
C HIS A 278 -14.40 11.33 -13.25
N GLN A 279 -14.03 11.52 -11.98
CA GLN A 279 -14.94 11.48 -10.83
C GLN A 279 -15.14 12.87 -10.25
N GLY A 280 -16.27 13.48 -10.57
CA GLY A 280 -16.59 14.83 -10.11
C GLY A 280 -17.76 15.44 -10.87
N GLU A 281 -17.95 16.73 -10.68
CA GLU A 281 -19.00 17.49 -11.34
C GLU A 281 -18.60 18.93 -11.66
N TRP A 282 -19.12 19.42 -12.78
CA TRP A 282 -19.05 20.81 -13.19
C TRP A 282 -20.02 21.64 -12.37
N ARG A 283 -19.49 22.59 -11.60
CA ARG A 283 -20.29 23.58 -10.87
C ARG A 283 -19.96 24.97 -11.36
N ARG A 284 -20.96 25.85 -11.38
CA ARG A 284 -20.75 27.28 -11.61
C ARG A 284 -19.90 27.85 -10.49
N VAL A 285 -18.93 28.68 -10.86
CA VAL A 285 -18.11 29.43 -9.91
C VAL A 285 -18.67 30.85 -9.79
N ASP A 286 -19.01 31.25 -8.57
CA ASP A 286 -19.43 32.62 -8.30
C ASP A 286 -18.26 33.58 -8.51
N GLY A 287 -18.49 34.66 -9.26
CA GLY A 287 -17.47 35.65 -9.57
C GLY A 287 -17.96 36.72 -10.53
N GLN A 288 -17.07 37.64 -10.89
CA GLN A 288 -17.33 38.73 -11.81
C GLN A 288 -16.61 38.48 -13.14
N ILE A 289 -17.34 38.66 -14.25
CA ILE A 289 -16.80 38.66 -15.61
C ILE A 289 -16.76 40.10 -16.09
N GLU A 290 -15.58 40.57 -16.46
CA GLU A 290 -15.34 41.91 -16.99
C GLU A 290 -14.79 41.80 -18.41
N GLN A 291 -15.20 42.72 -19.29
CA GLN A 291 -14.61 42.86 -20.62
C GLN A 291 -13.59 44.00 -20.62
N SER A 292 -12.38 43.71 -21.05
CA SER A 292 -11.31 44.69 -21.27
C SER A 292 -10.82 44.59 -22.72
N GLY A 293 -11.34 45.45 -23.60
CA GLY A 293 -10.99 45.42 -25.02
C GLY A 293 -11.43 44.13 -25.73
N ASP A 294 -10.45 43.35 -26.19
CA ASP A 294 -10.60 42.03 -26.82
C ASP A 294 -10.44 40.87 -25.81
N GLU A 295 -10.46 41.14 -24.51
CA GLU A 295 -10.27 40.14 -23.46
C GLU A 295 -11.48 40.08 -22.51
N LEU A 296 -11.85 38.87 -22.09
CA LEU A 296 -12.76 38.61 -20.98
C LEU A 296 -11.96 38.12 -19.78
N ILE A 297 -12.21 38.73 -18.63
CA ILE A 297 -11.52 38.44 -17.37
C ILE A 297 -12.55 37.95 -16.36
N PHE A 298 -12.29 36.81 -15.73
CA PHE A 298 -13.09 36.29 -14.63
C PHE A 298 -12.27 36.33 -13.33
N THR A 299 -12.87 36.93 -12.31
CA THR A 299 -12.34 36.95 -10.94
C THR A 299 -13.37 36.27 -10.03
N PRO A 300 -13.03 35.16 -9.35
CA PRO A 300 -13.95 34.48 -8.45
C PRO A 300 -14.29 35.36 -7.25
N LYS A 301 -15.51 35.25 -6.74
CA LYS A 301 -16.01 36.00 -5.58
C LYS A 301 -15.24 35.64 -4.31
N SER A 302 -14.84 34.37 -4.19
CA SER A 302 -13.98 33.89 -3.10
C SER A 302 -12.70 33.23 -3.63
N PRO A 303 -11.61 33.30 -2.86
CA PRO A 303 -10.38 32.53 -3.07
C PRO A 303 -10.54 31.02 -3.31
N ASP A 304 -11.56 30.41 -2.71
CA ASP A 304 -11.78 28.96 -2.74
C ASP A 304 -12.60 28.50 -3.92
N GLY A 305 -13.31 29.42 -4.57
CA GLY A 305 -14.13 29.08 -5.75
C GLY A 305 -13.33 28.41 -6.87
N LEU A 306 -11.99 28.54 -6.86
CA LEU A 306 -11.07 27.86 -7.76
C LEU A 306 -9.84 27.25 -7.05
N SER A 307 -10.02 26.67 -5.86
CA SER A 307 -8.96 25.88 -5.20
C SER A 307 -9.15 24.39 -5.46
N GLY A 308 -8.06 23.65 -5.67
CA GLY A 308 -8.12 22.20 -5.92
C GLY A 308 -8.79 21.85 -7.25
N ILE A 309 -8.53 22.61 -8.32
CA ILE A 309 -9.24 22.47 -9.59
C ILE A 309 -8.35 21.85 -10.68
N MET A 310 -8.82 20.77 -11.29
CA MET A 310 -8.15 20.14 -12.45
C MET A 310 -8.69 20.63 -13.80
N LYS A 311 -9.94 21.12 -13.83
CA LYS A 311 -10.60 21.56 -15.06
C LYS A 311 -11.42 22.83 -14.85
N VAL A 312 -11.32 23.77 -15.77
CA VAL A 312 -12.16 24.97 -15.83
C VAL A 312 -12.70 25.14 -17.25
N ARG A 313 -13.93 25.66 -17.38
CA ARG A 313 -14.52 25.98 -18.67
C ARG A 313 -15.30 27.27 -18.65
N TRP A 314 -15.22 27.98 -19.76
CA TRP A 314 -16.08 29.11 -20.07
C TRP A 314 -17.25 28.61 -20.90
N VAL A 315 -18.46 28.89 -20.44
CA VAL A 315 -19.71 28.60 -21.17
C VAL A 315 -20.27 29.93 -21.64
N ILE A 316 -20.39 30.11 -22.96
CA ILE A 316 -20.78 31.38 -23.57
C ILE A 316 -21.98 31.16 -24.51
N PRO A 317 -23.22 31.13 -23.98
CA PRO A 317 -24.40 30.70 -24.75
C PRO A 317 -24.73 31.54 -26.00
N ALA A 318 -24.28 32.80 -26.02
CA ALA A 318 -24.53 33.75 -27.10
C ALA A 318 -23.61 33.59 -28.33
N ILE A 319 -22.77 32.55 -28.37
CA ILE A 319 -21.98 32.22 -29.57
C ILE A 319 -22.89 31.64 -30.65
N GLU A 320 -23.22 32.44 -31.67
CA GLU A 320 -24.03 32.03 -32.83
C GLU A 320 -23.18 31.69 -34.08
N LYS A 321 -21.94 32.19 -34.12
CA LYS A 321 -20.94 31.91 -35.17
C LYS A 321 -19.62 31.52 -34.53
N ALA A 322 -18.76 30.81 -35.26
CA ALA A 322 -17.47 30.38 -34.73
C ALA A 322 -16.63 31.60 -34.31
N VAL A 323 -16.10 31.56 -33.09
CA VAL A 323 -15.34 32.67 -32.49
C VAL A 323 -13.88 32.27 -32.33
N ASN A 324 -12.96 33.14 -32.72
CA ASN A 324 -11.53 32.87 -32.61
C ASN A 324 -10.94 33.43 -31.31
N VAL A 325 -10.28 32.54 -30.56
CA VAL A 325 -9.57 32.82 -29.31
C VAL A 325 -8.07 32.76 -29.57
N ARG A 326 -7.35 33.79 -29.16
CA ARG A 326 -5.90 33.88 -29.29
C ARG A 326 -5.17 33.15 -28.16
N SER A 327 -5.66 33.29 -26.93
CA SER A 327 -5.08 32.64 -25.77
C SER A 327 -6.07 32.54 -24.62
N LEU A 328 -5.90 31.52 -23.79
CA LEU A 328 -6.50 31.42 -22.46
C LEU A 328 -5.41 31.62 -21.41
N SER A 329 -5.75 32.28 -20.31
CA SER A 329 -4.85 32.50 -19.18
C SER A 329 -5.50 32.00 -17.89
N ALA A 330 -4.70 31.44 -17.00
CA ALA A 330 -5.12 30.95 -15.70
C ALA A 330 -4.05 31.29 -14.66
N PHE A 331 -4.33 32.28 -13.83
CA PHE A 331 -3.37 32.87 -12.93
C PHE A 331 -3.44 32.23 -11.55
N THR A 332 -2.30 31.75 -11.06
CA THR A 332 -2.13 31.18 -9.73
C THR A 332 -1.38 32.16 -8.82
N PRO A 333 -1.61 32.17 -7.48
CA PRO A 333 -0.95 33.11 -6.58
C PRO A 333 0.49 32.69 -6.22
N LEU A 334 1.04 31.69 -6.91
CA LEU A 334 2.38 31.17 -6.65
C LEU A 334 3.44 32.25 -6.87
N ARG A 335 4.31 32.41 -5.87
CA ARG A 335 5.49 33.27 -5.99
C ARG A 335 6.52 32.60 -6.88
N THR A 336 7.17 33.40 -7.72
CA THR A 336 8.29 32.94 -8.55
C THR A 336 9.59 33.65 -8.16
N SER A 337 10.70 33.01 -8.48
CA SER A 337 12.05 33.58 -8.40
C SER A 337 12.84 33.17 -9.64
N THR A 338 14.05 33.70 -9.79
CA THR A 338 14.92 33.37 -10.91
C THR A 338 16.22 32.73 -10.42
N ILE A 339 16.67 31.68 -11.09
CA ILE A 339 17.93 30.99 -10.83
C ILE A 339 18.74 30.81 -12.11
N ASN A 340 20.06 30.90 -12.02
CA ASN A 340 20.97 30.56 -13.11
C ASN A 340 21.53 29.15 -12.90
N LEU A 341 21.39 28.30 -13.91
CA LEU A 341 21.76 26.90 -13.89
C LEU A 341 22.67 26.58 -15.06
N SER A 342 23.50 25.55 -14.90
CA SER A 342 24.31 24.96 -15.96
C SER A 342 24.08 23.46 -16.00
N ILE A 343 23.82 22.92 -17.20
CA ILE A 343 23.67 21.49 -17.48
C ILE A 343 24.92 21.04 -18.23
N ILE A 344 25.63 20.07 -17.66
CA ILE A 344 26.88 19.52 -18.17
C ILE A 344 26.67 18.04 -18.48
N CYS A 345 27.14 17.58 -19.64
CA CYS A 345 27.13 16.18 -20.03
C CYS A 345 28.54 15.58 -19.93
N GLU A 346 28.68 14.47 -19.24
CA GLU A 346 29.91 13.67 -19.13
C GLU A 346 30.03 12.74 -20.34
N ASN A 347 31.19 12.78 -20.99
CA ASN A 347 31.54 11.92 -22.14
C ASN A 347 30.46 11.84 -23.26
N PRO A 348 29.91 12.97 -23.74
CA PRO A 348 28.93 12.96 -24.81
C PRO A 348 29.51 12.41 -26.12
N SER A 349 28.73 11.59 -26.83
CA SER A 349 29.10 11.14 -28.19
C SER A 349 29.26 12.36 -29.11
N ALA A 350 30.31 12.38 -29.92
CA ALA A 350 30.59 13.50 -30.82
C ALA A 350 29.38 13.79 -31.73
N GLY A 351 28.96 15.07 -31.80
CA GLY A 351 27.83 15.50 -32.62
C GLY A 351 26.44 15.24 -32.02
N SER A 352 26.34 14.65 -30.82
CA SER A 352 25.06 14.45 -30.15
C SER A 352 24.39 15.77 -29.75
N LEU A 353 23.07 15.81 -29.92
CA LEU A 353 22.21 16.94 -29.57
C LEU A 353 21.20 16.51 -28.51
N GLY A 354 20.92 17.40 -27.57
CA GLY A 354 19.83 17.28 -26.60
C GLY A 354 18.72 18.30 -26.86
N HIS A 355 17.58 18.09 -26.24
CA HIS A 355 16.47 19.04 -26.20
C HIS A 355 16.01 19.31 -24.77
N VAL A 356 15.83 20.60 -24.44
CA VAL A 356 15.42 21.08 -23.11
C VAL A 356 14.09 21.82 -23.21
N SER A 357 13.19 21.51 -22.29
CA SER A 357 11.98 22.29 -22.06
C SER A 357 11.74 22.42 -20.55
N ILE A 358 10.64 23.08 -20.17
CA ILE A 358 10.31 23.35 -18.77
C ILE A 358 8.83 23.15 -18.52
N TYR A 359 8.51 22.63 -17.33
CA TYR A 359 7.15 22.51 -16.81
C TYR A 359 7.00 23.33 -15.52
N ASN A 360 5.82 23.93 -15.30
CA ASN A 360 5.55 24.82 -14.16
C ASN A 360 6.61 25.93 -13.96
N GLY A 361 7.16 26.47 -15.04
CA GLY A 361 8.19 27.52 -14.99
C GLY A 361 8.41 28.25 -16.31
N GLU A 362 9.52 28.96 -16.43
CA GLU A 362 9.90 29.61 -17.69
C GLU A 362 11.43 29.68 -17.85
N ILE A 363 11.92 29.33 -19.04
CA ILE A 363 13.31 29.57 -19.42
C ILE A 363 13.38 31.00 -19.99
N THR A 364 13.86 31.95 -19.18
CA THR A 364 13.93 33.36 -19.54
C THR A 364 15.19 33.71 -20.35
N LYS A 365 16.27 32.94 -20.16
CA LYS A 365 17.48 32.98 -21.01
C LYS A 365 18.00 31.56 -21.18
N SER A 366 18.55 31.27 -22.36
CA SER A 366 19.14 29.97 -22.66
C SER A 366 20.29 30.12 -23.65
N SER A 367 21.34 29.31 -23.50
CA SER A 367 22.35 29.12 -24.55
C SER A 367 21.91 28.10 -25.62
N ALA A 368 20.78 27.40 -25.42
CA ALA A 368 20.18 26.54 -26.44
C ALA A 368 19.46 27.35 -27.53
N LYS A 369 19.45 26.83 -28.75
CA LYS A 369 18.67 27.39 -29.88
C LYS A 369 17.38 26.59 -30.05
N SER A 370 16.24 27.21 -29.79
CA SER A 370 14.92 26.55 -29.85
C SER A 370 14.87 25.26 -29.02
N GLY A 371 15.41 25.31 -27.79
CA GLY A 371 15.50 24.17 -26.89
C GLY A 371 16.59 23.15 -27.24
N ARG A 372 17.22 23.23 -28.42
CA ARG A 372 18.28 22.29 -28.84
C ARG A 372 19.68 22.82 -28.48
N TRP A 373 20.53 21.94 -27.95
CA TRP A 373 21.94 22.25 -27.69
C TRP A 373 22.86 21.07 -28.02
N SER A 374 24.16 21.36 -28.19
CA SER A 374 25.19 20.33 -28.36
C SER A 374 25.65 19.81 -27.01
N LEU A 375 25.60 18.49 -26.80
CA LEU A 375 25.96 17.89 -25.51
C LEU A 375 27.45 18.08 -25.16
N ASN A 376 28.30 18.37 -26.14
CA ASN A 376 29.73 18.68 -25.97
C ASN A 376 30.00 20.04 -25.30
N LYS A 377 28.96 20.87 -25.09
CA LYS A 377 29.08 22.20 -24.48
C LYS A 377 28.11 22.30 -23.30
N PRO A 378 28.50 22.99 -22.20
CA PRO A 378 27.55 23.32 -21.14
C PRO A 378 26.36 24.10 -21.68
N LEU A 379 25.16 23.74 -21.21
CA LEU A 379 23.93 24.47 -21.47
C LEU A 379 23.64 25.37 -20.27
N ASP A 380 23.63 26.68 -20.49
CA ASP A 380 23.35 27.67 -19.47
C ASP A 380 21.90 28.13 -19.59
N LEU A 381 21.19 28.15 -18.45
CA LEU A 381 19.79 28.52 -18.36
C LEU A 381 19.58 29.57 -17.26
N THR A 382 18.75 30.56 -17.54
CA THR A 382 18.13 31.41 -16.51
C THR A 382 16.67 31.00 -16.41
N VAL A 383 16.30 30.38 -15.29
CA VAL A 383 14.99 29.77 -15.07
C VAL A 383 14.20 30.61 -14.08
N ARG A 384 13.00 31.03 -14.47
CA ARG A 384 11.97 31.51 -13.55
C ARG A 384 11.21 30.31 -13.00
N TYR A 385 11.30 30.08 -11.70
CA TYR A 385 10.77 28.90 -11.03
C TYR A 385 9.82 29.28 -9.89
N VAL A 386 8.93 28.37 -9.53
CA VAL A 386 7.99 28.49 -8.41
C VAL A 386 8.73 28.32 -7.08
N LEU A 387 8.54 29.22 -6.11
CA LEU A 387 9.26 29.20 -4.82
C LEU A 387 8.73 28.18 -3.80
N SER A 388 7.58 27.56 -4.04
CA SER A 388 6.93 26.71 -3.05
C SER A 388 7.66 25.37 -2.89
N ALA A 389 8.11 25.08 -1.67
CA ALA A 389 8.65 23.77 -1.29
C ALA A 389 7.55 22.76 -0.89
N ALA A 390 6.35 23.23 -0.57
CA ALA A 390 5.25 22.40 -0.08
C ALA A 390 4.26 21.99 -1.16
N ALA A 391 4.01 22.85 -2.15
CA ALA A 391 3.16 22.52 -3.30
C ALA A 391 3.98 21.72 -4.33
N LYS A 392 4.35 20.47 -3.99
CA LYS A 392 5.21 19.63 -4.83
C LYS A 392 4.66 19.39 -6.24
N ILE A 393 3.34 19.46 -6.42
CA ILE A 393 2.66 19.37 -7.72
C ILE A 393 2.89 20.60 -8.62
N ASP A 394 3.20 21.76 -8.02
CA ASP A 394 3.49 23.02 -8.71
C ASP A 394 5.00 23.25 -8.92
N GLN A 395 5.84 22.28 -8.55
CA GLN A 395 7.29 22.43 -8.65
C GLN A 395 7.73 22.61 -10.10
N THR A 396 8.78 23.41 -10.30
CA THR A 396 9.33 23.68 -11.62
C THR A 396 10.29 22.56 -12.03
N VAL A 397 10.02 21.91 -13.14
CA VAL A 397 10.81 20.77 -13.64
C VAL A 397 11.45 21.11 -14.98
N ILE A 398 12.77 20.95 -15.06
CA ILE A 398 13.52 21.02 -16.32
C ILE A 398 13.42 19.67 -17.00
N LEU A 399 12.86 19.63 -18.20
CA LEU A 399 12.68 18.40 -18.96
C LEU A 399 13.87 18.24 -19.92
N ILE A 400 14.64 17.18 -19.72
CA ILE A 400 15.87 16.90 -20.47
C ILE A 400 15.60 15.69 -21.36
N ASN A 401 15.74 15.85 -22.68
CA ASN A 401 15.58 14.79 -23.66
C ASN A 401 16.90 14.57 -24.41
N LEU A 402 17.44 13.37 -24.30
CA LEU A 402 18.69 12.92 -24.91
C LEU A 402 18.42 11.72 -25.81
N PRO A 403 19.32 11.41 -26.75
CA PRO A 403 19.24 10.17 -27.53
C PRO A 403 19.23 8.89 -26.67
N SER A 404 19.82 8.95 -25.46
CA SER A 404 19.86 7.83 -24.51
C SER A 404 18.60 7.70 -23.64
N GLY A 405 17.71 8.69 -23.66
CA GLY A 405 16.44 8.73 -22.91
C GLY A 405 16.09 10.13 -22.38
N ALA A 406 14.99 10.23 -21.63
CA ALA A 406 14.45 11.50 -21.16
C ALA A 406 14.01 11.42 -19.69
N PHE A 407 14.16 12.52 -18.96
CA PHE A 407 13.82 12.64 -17.54
C PHE A 407 13.64 14.11 -17.12
N GLY A 408 12.98 14.33 -15.99
CA GLY A 408 12.84 15.65 -15.38
C GLY A 408 13.88 15.91 -14.29
N VAL A 409 14.31 17.16 -14.11
CA VAL A 409 15.09 17.60 -12.93
C VAL A 409 14.33 18.73 -12.25
N ALA A 410 13.90 18.53 -11.00
CA ALA A 410 13.26 19.58 -10.23
C ALA A 410 14.28 20.68 -9.88
N VAL A 411 13.94 21.94 -10.12
CA VAL A 411 14.80 23.08 -9.77
C VAL A 411 15.06 23.12 -8.26
N GLN A 412 14.05 22.72 -7.47
CA GLN A 412 14.10 22.63 -6.02
C GLN A 412 15.18 21.65 -5.55
N ASP A 413 15.40 20.53 -6.23
CA ASP A 413 16.47 19.58 -5.87
C ASP A 413 17.86 20.19 -6.08
N VAL A 414 18.05 20.96 -7.16
CA VAL A 414 19.30 21.68 -7.42
C VAL A 414 19.52 22.78 -6.39
N ILE A 415 18.46 23.43 -5.91
CA ILE A 415 18.53 24.45 -4.86
C ILE A 415 18.91 23.80 -3.52
N LYS A 416 18.19 22.74 -3.14
CA LYS A 416 18.36 22.05 -1.86
C LYS A 416 19.75 21.42 -1.73
N ASN A 417 20.26 20.81 -2.81
CA ASN A 417 21.48 20.00 -2.76
C ASN A 417 22.69 20.69 -3.44
N GLY A 418 22.50 21.87 -4.03
CA GLY A 418 23.51 22.58 -4.82
C GLY A 418 23.70 22.04 -6.25
N CYS A 419 23.41 20.75 -6.47
CA CYS A 419 23.46 20.09 -7.77
C CYS A 419 22.58 18.84 -7.83
N VAL A 420 22.38 18.31 -9.04
CA VAL A 420 21.77 17.00 -9.33
C VAL A 420 22.67 16.26 -10.31
N TYR A 421 23.03 15.00 -10.00
CA TYR A 421 23.87 14.16 -10.87
C TYR A 421 23.14 12.87 -11.27
N VAL A 422 22.73 12.81 -12.52
CA VAL A 422 22.07 11.64 -13.13
C VAL A 422 23.13 10.82 -13.87
N LYS A 423 23.85 9.99 -13.11
CA LYS A 423 25.06 9.26 -13.55
C LYS A 423 24.82 8.42 -14.81
N ASP A 424 23.70 7.70 -14.89
CA ASP A 424 23.39 6.78 -16.00
C ASP A 424 23.15 7.48 -17.34
N PHE A 425 22.93 8.79 -17.31
CA PHE A 425 22.81 9.64 -18.49
C PHE A 425 24.00 10.59 -18.64
N GLY A 426 24.96 10.56 -17.71
CA GLY A 426 26.08 11.47 -17.65
C GLY A 426 25.67 12.94 -17.45
N VAL A 427 24.50 13.23 -16.87
CA VAL A 427 23.99 14.61 -16.76
C VAL A 427 24.24 15.17 -15.37
N PHE A 428 24.82 16.37 -15.31
CA PHE A 428 25.07 17.11 -14.09
C PHE A 428 24.47 18.52 -14.19
N VAL A 429 23.56 18.85 -13.27
CA VAL A 429 22.89 20.16 -13.20
C VAL A 429 23.40 20.88 -11.96
N THR A 430 23.93 22.09 -12.10
CA THR A 430 24.50 22.88 -11.00
C THR A 430 24.14 24.36 -11.11
N GLN A 431 24.29 25.11 -10.02
CA GLN A 431 24.01 26.55 -9.97
C GLN A 431 25.14 27.38 -10.59
N LYS A 432 24.85 28.60 -11.07
CA LYS A 432 25.86 29.57 -11.54
C LYS A 432 25.74 30.93 -10.82
N PRO A 433 26.87 31.64 -10.60
CA PRO A 433 28.24 31.28 -10.96
C PRO A 433 28.97 30.35 -9.95
N ASN A 434 28.43 30.17 -8.75
CA ASN A 434 29.15 29.55 -7.61
C ASN A 434 28.76 28.08 -7.33
N GLY A 435 28.27 27.33 -8.33
CA GLY A 435 27.92 25.93 -8.15
C GLY A 435 29.14 25.01 -8.04
N ILE A 436 28.95 23.87 -7.39
CA ILE A 436 29.96 22.82 -7.31
C ILE A 436 30.25 22.23 -8.70
N THR A 437 31.51 21.90 -8.97
CA THR A 437 31.92 21.28 -10.24
C THR A 437 31.60 19.77 -10.23
N LEU A 438 31.43 19.17 -11.40
CA LEU A 438 31.20 17.72 -11.50
C LEU A 438 32.37 16.92 -10.90
N ALA A 439 33.62 17.37 -11.11
CA ALA A 439 34.80 16.70 -10.59
C ALA A 439 34.82 16.71 -9.04
N ASP A 440 34.55 17.86 -8.44
CA ASP A 440 34.49 18.00 -6.98
C ASP A 440 33.32 17.22 -6.38
N TYR A 441 32.17 17.20 -7.08
CA TYR A 441 31.01 16.42 -6.64
C TYR A 441 31.27 14.92 -6.70
N LYS A 442 31.84 14.40 -7.80
CA LYS A 442 32.23 12.98 -7.90
C LYS A 442 33.21 12.58 -6.79
N LYS A 443 34.12 13.48 -6.42
CA LYS A 443 35.02 13.27 -5.27
C LYS A 443 34.28 13.22 -3.94
N SER A 444 33.25 14.04 -3.73
CA SER A 444 32.49 14.11 -2.47
C SER A 444 31.56 12.92 -2.23
N ILE A 445 31.22 12.16 -3.28
CA ILE A 445 30.36 10.98 -3.21
C ILE A 445 31.09 9.65 -3.41
N ALA A 446 32.42 9.66 -3.62
CA ALA A 446 33.19 8.48 -4.03
C ALA A 446 33.06 7.27 -3.09
N ASP A 447 32.91 7.50 -1.78
CA ASP A 447 32.81 6.44 -0.76
C ASP A 447 31.37 6.13 -0.35
N ARG A 448 30.38 6.83 -0.92
CA ARG A 448 28.96 6.63 -0.58
C ARG A 448 28.40 5.42 -1.32
N LYS A 449 27.46 4.72 -0.68
CA LYS A 449 26.84 3.50 -1.19
C LYS A 449 25.33 3.53 -1.00
N THR A 450 24.59 2.86 -1.89
CA THR A 450 23.16 2.58 -1.68
C THR A 450 23.00 1.58 -0.53
N VAL A 451 21.79 1.46 -0.01
CA VAL A 451 21.41 0.39 0.93
C VAL A 451 21.68 -0.98 0.32
N LEU A 452 21.27 -1.24 -0.93
CA LEU A 452 21.51 -2.55 -1.56
C LEU A 452 22.99 -2.89 -1.71
N GLU A 453 23.84 -1.93 -2.06
CA GLU A 453 25.30 -2.14 -2.08
C GLU A 453 25.84 -2.54 -0.71
N ARG A 454 25.32 -1.95 0.37
CA ARG A 454 25.67 -2.32 1.74
C ARG A 454 25.12 -3.70 2.12
N VAL A 455 23.87 -4.02 1.78
CA VAL A 455 23.24 -5.35 2.02
C VAL A 455 24.07 -6.47 1.43
N ARG A 456 24.58 -6.30 0.20
CA ARG A 456 25.41 -7.33 -0.46
C ARG A 456 26.72 -7.61 0.28
N SER A 457 27.19 -6.66 1.08
CA SER A 457 28.37 -6.83 1.95
C SER A 457 28.07 -7.41 3.34
N MET A 458 26.81 -7.45 3.76
CA MET A 458 26.41 -8.01 5.05
C MET A 458 26.35 -9.54 5.01
N PRO A 459 26.42 -10.24 6.17
CA PRO A 459 26.05 -11.64 6.26
C PRO A 459 24.62 -11.88 5.75
N ASP A 460 24.29 -13.12 5.41
CA ASP A 460 22.91 -13.48 5.13
C ASP A 460 22.04 -13.21 6.37
N GLN A 461 20.84 -12.66 6.17
CA GLN A 461 19.85 -12.54 7.24
C GLN A 461 19.43 -13.94 7.72
N THR A 462 19.06 -14.05 8.99
CA THR A 462 18.54 -15.29 9.57
C THR A 462 17.12 -15.10 10.09
N PHE A 463 16.33 -16.16 10.12
CA PHE A 463 14.97 -16.10 10.65
C PHE A 463 14.95 -15.69 12.13
N ALA A 464 15.85 -16.25 12.94
CA ALA A 464 15.98 -15.91 14.36
C ALA A 464 16.32 -14.43 14.58
N ASN A 465 17.23 -13.86 13.78
CA ASN A 465 17.59 -12.44 13.91
C ASN A 465 16.45 -11.53 13.41
N ALA A 466 15.78 -11.89 12.31
CA ALA A 466 14.61 -11.14 11.85
C ALA A 466 13.50 -11.12 12.92
N LEU A 467 13.16 -12.27 13.51
CA LEU A 467 12.20 -12.34 14.62
C LEU A 467 12.62 -11.45 15.80
N ALA A 468 13.90 -11.49 16.20
CA ALA A 468 14.37 -10.68 17.30
C ALA A 468 14.30 -9.16 17.05
N LYS A 469 14.16 -8.73 15.79
CA LYS A 469 14.27 -7.33 15.37
C LYS A 469 12.97 -6.72 14.86
N THR A 470 12.13 -7.51 14.20
CA THR A 470 10.90 -7.03 13.55
C THR A 470 9.63 -7.58 14.20
N HIS A 471 9.67 -8.66 14.98
CA HIS A 471 8.45 -9.20 15.57
C HIS A 471 7.96 -8.39 16.77
N HIS A 472 6.65 -8.13 16.83
CA HIS A 472 5.97 -7.53 17.97
C HIS A 472 5.18 -8.59 18.74
N LEU A 473 5.37 -8.63 20.06
CA LEU A 473 4.68 -9.61 20.94
C LEU A 473 3.15 -9.55 20.84
N ALA A 474 2.58 -8.39 20.50
CA ALA A 474 1.13 -8.24 20.28
C ALA A 474 0.59 -9.20 19.22
N GLN A 475 1.40 -9.55 18.21
CA GLN A 475 1.03 -10.46 17.13
C GLN A 475 0.71 -11.87 17.64
N ASN A 476 1.24 -12.27 18.80
CA ASN A 476 0.96 -13.57 19.40
C ASN A 476 -0.44 -13.67 20.02
N SER A 477 -1.20 -12.56 20.11
CA SER A 477 -2.53 -12.55 20.72
C SER A 477 -3.63 -13.18 19.86
N GLY A 478 -3.40 -13.38 18.55
CA GLY A 478 -4.43 -13.81 17.60
C GLY A 478 -5.03 -15.20 17.90
N PRO A 479 -6.31 -15.44 17.55
CA PRO A 479 -6.95 -16.74 17.68
C PRO A 479 -6.48 -17.70 16.57
N MET A 480 -6.94 -18.94 16.62
CA MET A 480 -6.74 -19.91 15.55
C MET A 480 -8.08 -20.51 15.09
N MET A 481 -8.30 -20.50 13.78
CA MET A 481 -9.38 -21.26 13.15
C MET A 481 -8.99 -22.73 13.07
N LEU A 482 -9.95 -23.63 13.28
CA LEU A 482 -9.77 -25.07 13.16
C LEU A 482 -10.87 -25.67 12.29
N SER A 483 -10.47 -26.59 11.42
CA SER A 483 -11.33 -27.29 10.46
C SER A 483 -10.59 -28.46 9.84
N LEU A 484 -11.28 -29.32 9.10
CA LEU A 484 -10.65 -30.18 8.09
C LEU A 484 -10.30 -29.33 6.85
N ALA A 485 -9.46 -29.85 5.95
CA ALA A 485 -9.04 -29.10 4.77
C ALA A 485 -10.24 -28.74 3.89
N CYS A 486 -10.40 -27.44 3.63
CA CYS A 486 -11.48 -26.84 2.84
C CYS A 486 -12.91 -27.15 3.32
N ASP A 487 -13.10 -27.78 4.49
CA ASP A 487 -14.43 -28.10 5.00
C ASP A 487 -15.21 -26.80 5.31
N ASN A 488 -16.53 -26.84 5.42
CA ASN A 488 -17.30 -25.63 5.73
C ASN A 488 -17.53 -25.41 7.21
N GLN A 489 -17.33 -26.42 8.06
CA GLN A 489 -17.44 -26.30 9.49
C GLN A 489 -16.19 -25.67 10.10
N LYS A 490 -16.42 -24.64 10.90
CA LYS A 490 -15.36 -23.79 11.46
C LYS A 490 -15.53 -23.65 12.96
N PHE A 491 -14.39 -23.76 13.62
CA PHE A 491 -14.24 -23.53 15.05
C PHE A 491 -13.14 -22.50 15.23
N ILE A 492 -13.27 -21.64 16.24
CA ILE A 492 -12.23 -20.67 16.58
C ILE A 492 -11.82 -20.95 18.02
N VAL A 493 -10.53 -21.11 18.25
CA VAL A 493 -9.96 -21.20 19.60
C VAL A 493 -9.10 -19.98 19.87
N HIS A 494 -9.45 -19.26 20.92
CA HIS A 494 -8.72 -18.10 21.40
C HIS A 494 -7.54 -18.51 22.25
N ARG A 495 -6.61 -17.57 22.45
CA ARG A 495 -5.38 -17.82 23.22
C ARG A 495 -5.67 -18.28 24.65
N ASP A 496 -6.72 -17.74 25.27
CA ASP A 496 -7.18 -18.09 26.61
C ASP A 496 -7.92 -19.44 26.71
N GLY A 497 -8.10 -20.14 25.59
CA GLY A 497 -8.76 -21.43 25.52
C GLY A 497 -10.26 -21.36 25.19
N VAL A 498 -10.85 -20.17 25.09
CA VAL A 498 -12.25 -20.01 24.66
C VAL A 498 -12.43 -20.65 23.28
N LEU A 499 -13.41 -21.54 23.16
CA LEU A 499 -13.78 -22.22 21.92
C LEU A 499 -15.12 -21.67 21.44
N GLU A 500 -15.13 -21.13 20.23
CA GLU A 500 -16.34 -20.67 19.57
C GLU A 500 -16.72 -21.62 18.43
N VAL A 501 -18.01 -21.96 18.37
CA VAL A 501 -18.60 -22.72 17.27
C VAL A 501 -19.25 -21.73 16.30
N MET A 502 -18.79 -21.71 15.05
CA MET A 502 -19.22 -20.71 14.07
C MET A 502 -20.53 -21.09 13.38
N ASN A 503 -21.31 -20.07 13.03
CA ASN A 503 -22.44 -20.20 12.12
C ASN A 503 -21.93 -20.20 10.69
N THR A 504 -21.93 -21.37 10.08
CA THR A 504 -21.44 -21.62 8.73
C THR A 504 -22.58 -21.81 7.72
N ASN A 505 -23.83 -21.78 8.21
CA ASN A 505 -25.05 -21.84 7.39
C ASN A 505 -25.44 -20.45 6.86
N VAL A 506 -24.46 -19.71 6.34
CA VAL A 506 -24.67 -18.37 5.77
C VAL A 506 -24.11 -18.36 4.35
N PRO A 507 -24.86 -17.87 3.35
CA PRO A 507 -24.34 -17.76 1.98
C PRO A 507 -23.04 -16.95 1.94
N ILE A 508 -22.05 -17.43 1.19
CA ILE A 508 -20.74 -16.76 1.09
C ILE A 508 -20.89 -15.28 0.71
N ALA A 509 -21.85 -14.96 -0.18
CA ALA A 509 -22.14 -13.59 -0.60
C ALA A 509 -22.50 -12.63 0.55
N GLU A 510 -23.08 -13.13 1.65
CA GLU A 510 -23.49 -12.31 2.80
C GLU A 510 -22.36 -12.05 3.80
N ILE A 511 -21.27 -12.82 3.72
CA ILE A 511 -20.13 -12.79 4.64
C ILE A 511 -18.82 -12.40 3.97
N ILE A 512 -18.85 -11.97 2.71
CA ILE A 512 -17.64 -11.55 1.98
C ILE A 512 -16.88 -10.45 2.75
N TYR A 513 -17.59 -9.54 3.41
CA TYR A 513 -17.00 -8.43 4.18
C TYR A 513 -17.31 -8.46 5.67
N ASN A 514 -18.03 -9.47 6.15
CA ASN A 514 -18.47 -9.57 7.54
C ASN A 514 -17.76 -10.74 8.24
N SER A 515 -17.55 -10.61 9.55
CA SER A 515 -17.05 -11.73 10.35
C SER A 515 -18.11 -12.83 10.45
N LEU A 516 -17.65 -14.08 10.44
CA LEU A 516 -18.48 -15.22 10.82
C LEU A 516 -19.12 -14.97 12.18
N GLN A 517 -20.42 -15.26 12.28
CA GLN A 517 -21.17 -15.12 13.51
C GLN A 517 -21.01 -16.37 14.37
N GLN A 518 -20.78 -16.20 15.67
CA GLN A 518 -20.74 -17.30 16.63
C GLN A 518 -22.14 -17.87 16.90
N LEU A 519 -22.29 -19.19 16.89
CA LEU A 519 -23.51 -19.89 17.33
C LEU A 519 -23.56 -19.96 18.86
N TRP A 520 -22.51 -20.53 19.46
CA TRP A 520 -22.36 -20.67 20.90
C TRP A 520 -20.88 -20.81 21.26
N VAL A 521 -20.57 -20.60 22.54
CA VAL A 521 -19.20 -20.51 23.04
C VAL A 521 -19.01 -21.40 24.26
N MET A 522 -17.84 -22.02 24.36
CA MET A 522 -17.35 -22.67 25.58
C MET A 522 -16.16 -21.89 26.13
N LYS A 523 -16.22 -21.54 27.41
CA LYS A 523 -15.17 -20.84 28.15
C LYS A 523 -14.57 -21.77 29.21
N PRO A 524 -13.30 -22.17 29.10
CA PRO A 524 -12.66 -22.99 30.11
C PRO A 524 -12.15 -22.13 31.27
N LYS A 525 -12.19 -22.70 32.48
CA LYS A 525 -11.47 -22.23 33.65
C LYS A 525 -10.63 -23.38 34.18
N LEU A 526 -9.31 -23.19 34.16
CA LEU A 526 -8.31 -24.17 34.58
C LEU A 526 -7.79 -23.80 35.97
N GLY A 527 -7.95 -24.70 36.95
CA GLY A 527 -7.64 -24.43 38.35
C GLY A 527 -8.40 -23.20 38.89
N ASN A 528 -7.68 -22.31 39.57
CA ASN A 528 -8.23 -21.06 40.07
C ASN A 528 -8.36 -19.95 39.00
N GLY A 529 -7.84 -20.15 37.79
CA GLY A 529 -7.84 -19.18 36.69
C GLY A 529 -6.63 -18.24 36.64
N GLY A 530 -5.55 -18.50 37.41
CA GLY A 530 -4.26 -17.80 37.34
C GLY A 530 -3.17 -18.58 36.61
N GLY A 531 -1.91 -18.10 36.68
CA GLY A 531 -0.71 -18.76 36.17
C GLY A 531 -0.18 -18.23 34.84
N ASP A 532 1.08 -18.57 34.52
CA ASP A 532 1.70 -18.20 33.25
C ASP A 532 1.24 -19.13 32.13
N MET A 533 0.75 -18.53 31.04
CA MET A 533 0.22 -19.25 29.88
C MET A 533 1.25 -19.34 28.76
N SER A 534 1.36 -20.53 28.15
CA SER A 534 2.07 -20.76 26.90
C SER A 534 1.15 -21.40 25.87
N ARG A 535 1.43 -21.16 24.58
CA ARG A 535 0.68 -21.76 23.46
C ARG A 535 1.64 -22.13 22.33
N TYR A 536 1.43 -23.31 21.75
CA TYR A 536 2.19 -23.82 20.60
C TYR A 536 1.34 -24.79 19.78
N LEU A 537 1.76 -25.12 18.56
CA LEU A 537 1.09 -26.14 17.75
C LEU A 537 1.63 -27.54 18.04
N ALA A 538 0.74 -28.50 18.25
CA ALA A 538 1.16 -29.89 18.46
C ALA A 538 1.91 -30.42 17.24
N GLY A 539 3.04 -31.10 17.46
CA GLY A 539 3.90 -31.57 16.38
C GLY A 539 4.56 -30.44 15.56
N GLY A 540 4.60 -29.22 16.08
CA GLY A 540 5.26 -28.06 15.46
C GLY A 540 4.37 -27.26 14.51
N TRP A 541 3.51 -27.92 13.73
CA TRP A 541 2.76 -27.28 12.65
C TRP A 541 1.33 -27.80 12.45
N LEU A 542 0.94 -28.90 13.11
CA LEU A 542 -0.43 -29.43 12.95
C LEU A 542 -1.43 -28.42 13.51
N PRO A 543 -2.64 -28.28 12.92
CA PRO A 543 -3.66 -27.35 13.39
C PRO A 543 -4.33 -27.87 14.66
N ALA A 544 -3.55 -27.89 15.74
CA ALA A 544 -3.87 -28.40 17.04
C ALA A 544 -3.15 -27.55 18.12
N PRO A 545 -3.61 -26.31 18.37
CA PRO A 545 -3.03 -25.47 19.41
C PRO A 545 -3.15 -26.15 20.77
N VAL A 546 -2.05 -26.07 21.53
CA VAL A 546 -1.91 -26.56 22.89
C VAL A 546 -1.67 -25.37 23.80
N ASN A 547 -2.70 -25.00 24.57
CA ASN A 547 -2.59 -24.01 25.63
C ASN A 547 -2.15 -24.73 26.91
N SER A 548 -1.14 -24.21 27.62
CA SER A 548 -0.68 -24.77 28.88
C SER A 548 -0.54 -23.68 29.94
N VAL A 549 -1.03 -23.97 31.14
CA VAL A 549 -0.91 -23.12 32.32
C VAL A 549 -0.53 -23.96 33.54
N THR A 550 0.35 -23.45 34.39
CA THR A 550 0.74 -24.11 35.63
C THR A 550 0.13 -23.36 36.82
N VAL A 551 -0.63 -24.07 37.65
CA VAL A 551 -1.31 -23.52 38.83
C VAL A 551 -1.13 -24.50 39.98
N ASP A 552 -0.60 -24.04 41.11
CA ASP A 552 -0.50 -24.80 42.37
C ASP A 552 0.15 -26.20 42.22
N GLY A 553 1.16 -26.33 41.35
CA GLY A 553 1.86 -27.60 41.11
C GLY A 553 1.14 -28.56 40.16
N ILE A 554 0.04 -28.11 39.54
CA ILE A 554 -0.68 -28.81 38.48
C ILE A 554 -0.43 -28.11 37.14
N VAL A 555 -0.03 -28.88 36.13
CA VAL A 555 0.06 -28.41 34.75
C VAL A 555 -1.24 -28.73 34.02
N TYR A 556 -2.03 -27.70 33.74
CA TYR A 556 -3.22 -27.82 32.92
C TYR A 556 -2.86 -27.63 31.45
N ARG A 557 -3.47 -28.45 30.58
CA ARG A 557 -3.36 -28.28 29.13
C ARG A 557 -4.72 -28.39 28.46
N GLN A 558 -4.94 -27.56 27.46
CA GLN A 558 -6.01 -27.67 26.48
C GLN A 558 -5.40 -27.91 25.12
N ARG A 559 -5.70 -29.05 24.48
CA ARG A 559 -5.36 -29.30 23.07
C ARG A 559 -6.65 -29.33 22.26
N THR A 560 -6.77 -28.44 21.28
CA THR A 560 -8.00 -28.33 20.46
C THR A 560 -7.70 -28.60 19.00
N TYR A 561 -8.44 -29.48 18.33
CA TYR A 561 -8.23 -29.87 16.92
C TYR A 561 -9.53 -30.38 16.30
N VAL A 562 -9.55 -30.54 14.97
CA VAL A 562 -10.69 -31.13 14.24
C VAL A 562 -10.25 -32.43 13.58
N ALA A 563 -10.84 -33.55 13.98
CA ALA A 563 -10.53 -34.88 13.48
C ALA A 563 -11.61 -35.39 12.50
N PRO A 564 -11.23 -36.18 11.48
CA PRO A 564 -12.19 -36.86 10.62
C PRO A 564 -12.70 -38.15 11.27
N VAL A 565 -14.01 -38.42 11.11
CA VAL A 565 -14.61 -39.72 11.48
C VAL A 565 -14.70 -40.64 10.25
N LYS A 566 -14.45 -41.95 10.45
CA LYS A 566 -14.19 -42.95 9.40
C LYS A 566 -15.29 -43.12 8.33
N GLU A 567 -16.56 -42.82 8.61
CA GLU A 567 -17.68 -43.05 7.67
C GLU A 567 -17.83 -42.02 6.54
N GLY A 568 -16.95 -41.01 6.48
CA GLY A 568 -17.01 -40.01 5.40
C GLY A 568 -16.12 -38.79 5.59
N ALA A 569 -15.07 -38.91 6.42
CA ALA A 569 -14.25 -37.79 6.89
C ALA A 569 -15.08 -36.65 7.51
N LEU A 570 -16.16 -36.99 8.22
CA LEU A 570 -17.02 -36.01 8.87
C LEU A 570 -16.26 -35.28 9.99
N PRO A 571 -16.35 -33.95 10.09
CA PRO A 571 -15.53 -33.16 11.02
C PRO A 571 -16.06 -33.26 12.46
N VAL A 572 -15.17 -33.57 13.40
CA VAL A 572 -15.45 -33.49 14.85
C VAL A 572 -14.40 -32.61 15.50
N CYS A 573 -14.83 -31.50 16.10
CA CYS A 573 -13.96 -30.67 16.93
C CYS A 573 -13.79 -31.33 18.31
N VAL A 574 -12.54 -31.45 18.74
CA VAL A 574 -12.13 -32.08 19.99
C VAL A 574 -11.33 -31.06 20.78
N ALA A 575 -11.77 -30.74 22.00
CA ALA A 575 -10.99 -30.00 22.98
C ALA A 575 -10.68 -30.91 24.17
N GLU A 576 -9.45 -31.38 24.22
CA GLU A 576 -8.93 -32.24 25.28
C GLU A 576 -8.37 -31.40 26.41
N PHE A 577 -8.81 -31.67 27.64
CA PHE A 577 -8.35 -31.00 28.84
C PHE A 577 -7.65 -31.99 29.77
N THR A 578 -6.39 -31.72 30.11
CA THR A 578 -5.61 -32.52 31.05
C THR A 578 -5.17 -31.68 32.23
N ALA A 579 -5.17 -32.28 33.43
CA ALA A 579 -4.51 -31.73 34.61
C ALA A 579 -3.47 -32.74 35.09
N GLU A 580 -2.20 -32.38 35.00
CA GLU A 580 -1.07 -33.23 35.40
C GLU A 580 -0.51 -32.76 36.74
N ASN A 581 -0.52 -33.64 37.74
CA ASN A 581 0.13 -33.37 39.01
C ASN A 581 1.64 -33.67 38.88
N ILE A 582 2.45 -32.64 38.68
CA ILE A 582 3.91 -32.78 38.57
C ILE A 582 4.60 -32.89 39.93
N GLY A 583 3.86 -32.70 41.03
CA GLY A 583 4.35 -32.81 42.40
C GLY A 583 4.58 -34.24 42.87
N GLU A 584 5.17 -34.36 44.06
CA GLU A 584 5.42 -35.64 44.76
C GLU A 584 4.28 -36.01 45.73
N LYS A 585 3.23 -35.20 45.83
CA LYS A 585 2.09 -35.39 46.73
C LYS A 585 0.77 -35.23 45.98
N PRO A 586 -0.33 -35.83 46.48
CA PRO A 586 -1.66 -35.53 45.96
C PRO A 586 -1.95 -34.01 45.99
N ALA A 587 -2.69 -33.53 44.98
CA ALA A 587 -3.03 -32.12 44.85
C ALA A 587 -4.39 -31.95 44.17
N ASP A 588 -5.14 -30.92 44.60
CA ASP A 588 -6.45 -30.62 44.05
C ASP A 588 -6.36 -30.06 42.64
N ALA A 589 -7.14 -30.64 41.73
CA ALA A 589 -7.28 -30.16 40.37
C ALA A 589 -8.74 -29.91 40.02
N SER A 590 -8.99 -28.82 39.29
CA SER A 590 -10.33 -28.47 38.84
C SER A 590 -10.33 -27.91 37.42
N ILE A 591 -11.30 -28.33 36.62
CA ILE A 591 -11.55 -27.82 35.26
C ILE A 591 -13.03 -27.49 35.16
N SER A 592 -13.38 -26.28 34.77
CA SER A 592 -14.77 -25.89 34.55
C SER A 592 -14.96 -25.40 33.12
N LEU A 593 -15.99 -25.89 32.44
CA LEU A 593 -16.38 -25.49 31.10
C LEU A 593 -17.74 -24.78 31.19
N ALA A 594 -17.74 -23.47 31.02
CA ALA A 594 -18.96 -22.67 30.99
C ALA A 594 -19.40 -22.47 29.54
N PHE A 595 -20.69 -22.65 29.26
CA PHE A 595 -21.24 -22.53 27.92
C PHE A 595 -22.20 -21.35 27.84
N GLU A 596 -22.06 -20.56 26.79
CA GLU A 596 -22.86 -19.36 26.56
C GLU A 596 -23.57 -19.44 25.21
N ARG A 597 -24.75 -18.81 25.12
CA ARG A 597 -25.61 -18.80 23.92
C ARG A 597 -26.00 -20.19 23.43
N LEU A 598 -26.08 -21.14 24.37
CA LEU A 598 -26.42 -22.53 24.06
C LEU A 598 -27.80 -22.62 23.38
N PRO A 599 -27.94 -23.47 22.36
CA PRO A 599 -29.23 -23.74 21.73
C PRO A 599 -30.11 -24.71 22.54
N GLY A 600 -29.63 -25.25 23.65
CA GLY A 600 -30.33 -26.23 24.50
C GLY A 600 -29.71 -26.38 25.89
N ALA A 601 -30.21 -27.34 26.68
CA ALA A 601 -29.73 -27.59 28.05
C ALA A 601 -28.68 -28.72 28.10
N LEU A 602 -27.71 -28.59 29.01
CA LEU A 602 -26.76 -29.65 29.34
C LEU A 602 -27.40 -30.69 30.26
N LYS A 603 -27.18 -31.97 29.98
CA LYS A 603 -27.70 -33.09 30.77
C LYS A 603 -26.58 -34.06 31.11
N SER A 604 -26.54 -34.51 32.37
CA SER A 604 -25.62 -35.59 32.79
C SER A 604 -26.01 -36.92 32.14
N VAL A 605 -25.01 -37.68 31.73
CA VAL A 605 -25.11 -39.05 31.22
C VAL A 605 -24.05 -39.92 31.90
N VAL A 606 -24.12 -41.24 31.74
CA VAL A 606 -23.24 -42.20 32.43
C VAL A 606 -21.74 -41.93 32.14
N ASP A 607 -21.44 -41.50 30.92
CA ASP A 607 -20.11 -41.24 30.38
C ASP A 607 -19.74 -39.75 30.37
N GLY A 608 -20.52 -38.89 31.06
CA GLY A 608 -20.21 -37.47 31.26
C GLY A 608 -21.43 -36.56 31.13
N ALA A 609 -21.42 -35.62 30.18
CA ALA A 609 -22.51 -34.67 29.96
C ALA A 609 -22.74 -34.40 28.47
N VAL A 610 -23.99 -34.28 28.04
CA VAL A 610 -24.36 -34.00 26.65
C VAL A 610 -25.20 -32.73 26.53
N LEU A 611 -24.99 -32.01 25.43
CA LEU A 611 -25.85 -30.94 24.95
C LEU A 611 -26.62 -31.46 23.74
N THR A 612 -27.94 -31.40 23.80
CA THR A 612 -28.82 -31.84 22.72
C THR A 612 -29.82 -30.77 22.32
N VAL A 613 -30.12 -30.68 21.02
CA VAL A 613 -31.19 -29.85 20.45
C VAL A 613 -32.03 -30.75 19.56
N ASP A 614 -33.33 -30.86 19.83
CA ASP A 614 -34.25 -31.74 19.09
C ASP A 614 -33.74 -33.19 18.92
N GLY A 615 -33.15 -33.74 19.99
CA GLY A 615 -32.57 -35.09 20.00
C GLY A 615 -31.21 -35.24 19.30
N ARG A 616 -30.71 -34.18 18.67
CA ARG A 616 -29.40 -34.15 17.99
C ARG A 616 -28.29 -33.73 18.94
N LEU A 617 -27.14 -34.38 18.84
CA LEU A 617 -25.95 -34.04 19.62
C LEU A 617 -25.35 -32.72 19.11
N ARG A 618 -25.05 -31.80 20.03
CA ARG A 618 -24.33 -30.55 19.75
C ARG A 618 -23.00 -30.46 20.49
N ALA A 619 -22.90 -31.07 21.67
CA ALA A 619 -21.65 -31.23 22.39
C ALA A 619 -21.70 -32.42 23.34
N TRP A 620 -20.56 -33.02 23.63
CA TRP A 620 -20.39 -34.11 24.60
C TRP A 620 -19.12 -33.88 25.41
N VAL A 621 -19.26 -33.67 26.72
CA VAL A 621 -18.14 -33.68 27.67
C VAL A 621 -17.99 -35.09 28.19
N ARG A 622 -16.89 -35.74 27.84
CA ARG A 622 -16.57 -37.13 28.16
C ARG A 622 -15.55 -37.22 29.28
N ASN A 623 -15.77 -38.13 30.22
CA ASN A 623 -14.78 -38.49 31.23
C ASN A 623 -13.90 -39.63 30.71
N GLU A 624 -12.62 -39.38 30.44
CA GLU A 624 -11.76 -40.33 29.71
C GLU A 624 -11.19 -41.43 30.59
N ASN A 625 -10.71 -41.09 31.79
CA ASN A 625 -10.01 -42.02 32.68
C ASN A 625 -10.65 -42.12 34.08
N SER A 626 -11.82 -41.52 34.25
CA SER A 626 -12.63 -41.57 35.48
C SER A 626 -11.94 -41.03 36.75
N LEU A 627 -10.79 -40.35 36.62
CA LEU A 627 -10.12 -39.70 37.76
C LEU A 627 -10.88 -38.46 38.23
N PHE A 628 -11.56 -37.77 37.31
CA PHE A 628 -12.37 -36.62 37.63
C PHE A 628 -13.80 -37.02 38.00
N LYS A 629 -14.34 -36.36 39.04
CA LYS A 629 -15.78 -36.33 39.30
C LYS A 629 -16.41 -35.17 38.53
N LEU A 630 -17.37 -35.49 37.66
CA LEU A 630 -18.12 -34.50 36.87
C LEU A 630 -19.40 -34.07 37.58
N SER A 631 -19.71 -32.77 37.49
CA SER A 631 -20.99 -32.18 37.90
C SER A 631 -21.48 -31.21 36.83
N VAL A 632 -22.77 -31.29 36.49
CA VAL A 632 -23.44 -30.36 35.58
C VAL A 632 -24.34 -29.44 36.39
N LYS A 633 -24.18 -28.13 36.22
CA LYS A 633 -25.03 -27.12 36.87
C LYS A 633 -25.27 -25.98 35.89
N ASP A 634 -26.53 -25.60 35.71
CA ASP A 634 -26.95 -24.56 34.77
C ASP A 634 -26.35 -24.82 33.37
N SER A 635 -25.59 -23.86 32.84
CA SER A 635 -24.88 -23.99 31.56
C SER A 635 -23.39 -24.33 31.73
N ALA A 636 -23.00 -25.03 32.79
CA ALA A 636 -21.60 -25.37 33.07
C ALA A 636 -21.39 -26.85 33.42
N VAL A 637 -20.22 -27.37 33.03
CA VAL A 637 -19.71 -28.69 33.44
C VAL A 637 -18.42 -28.48 34.22
N SER A 638 -18.39 -28.95 35.47
CA SER A 638 -17.19 -28.90 36.32
C SER A 638 -16.65 -30.30 36.58
N ALA A 639 -15.34 -30.45 36.46
CA ALA A 639 -14.56 -31.63 36.76
C ALA A 639 -13.61 -31.32 37.92
N SER A 640 -13.63 -32.13 38.98
CA SER A 640 -12.76 -31.94 40.14
C SER A 640 -12.25 -33.26 40.69
N ALA A 641 -11.02 -33.27 41.20
CA ALA A 641 -10.38 -34.43 41.83
C ALA A 641 -9.20 -33.99 42.70
N GLU A 642 -8.90 -34.76 43.75
CA GLU A 642 -7.57 -34.79 44.37
C GLU A 642 -6.72 -35.76 43.54
N LEU A 643 -5.85 -35.24 42.68
CA LEU A 643 -5.04 -36.06 41.78
C LEU A 643 -3.83 -36.63 42.53
N PRO A 644 -3.60 -37.96 42.51
CA PRO A 644 -2.36 -38.55 43.01
C PRO A 644 -1.10 -37.92 42.39
N ALA A 645 0.02 -37.99 43.11
CA ALA A 645 1.31 -37.57 42.59
C ALA A 645 1.60 -38.23 41.23
N LYS A 646 2.11 -37.45 40.27
CA LYS A 646 2.45 -37.90 38.91
C LYS A 646 1.28 -38.47 38.09
N SER A 647 0.03 -38.26 38.51
CA SER A 647 -1.15 -38.67 37.76
C SER A 647 -1.68 -37.55 36.86
N VAL A 648 -2.44 -37.94 35.82
CA VAL A 648 -3.04 -37.01 34.86
C VAL A 648 -4.54 -37.25 34.80
N GLY A 649 -5.34 -36.31 35.29
CA GLY A 649 -6.79 -36.31 35.08
C GLY A 649 -7.11 -35.83 33.66
N ARG A 650 -8.13 -36.43 33.01
CA ARG A 650 -8.51 -36.07 31.62
C ARG A 650 -10.01 -36.03 31.40
N ILE A 651 -10.47 -34.96 30.76
CA ILE A 651 -11.81 -34.85 30.16
C ILE A 651 -11.69 -34.35 28.72
N THR A 652 -12.69 -34.66 27.90
CA THR A 652 -12.71 -34.23 26.49
C THR A 652 -14.05 -33.60 26.17
N LEU A 653 -14.04 -32.41 25.57
CA LEU A 653 -15.20 -31.85 24.90
C LEU A 653 -15.18 -32.25 23.43
N ILE A 654 -16.25 -32.89 22.97
CA ILE A 654 -16.46 -33.34 21.59
C ILE A 654 -17.62 -32.55 21.00
N VAL A 655 -17.40 -31.91 19.87
CA VAL A 655 -18.40 -31.11 19.15
C VAL A 655 -18.52 -31.63 17.72
N PRO A 656 -19.59 -32.37 17.37
CA PRO A 656 -19.79 -32.84 16.01
C PRO A 656 -20.10 -31.66 15.08
N GLY A 657 -19.40 -31.57 13.94
CA GLY A 657 -19.68 -30.61 12.87
C GLY A 657 -20.78 -31.06 11.91
N PHE A 658 -21.51 -32.13 12.24
CA PHE A 658 -22.55 -32.72 11.40
C PHE A 658 -23.72 -33.15 12.29
N ASP A 659 -24.88 -33.38 11.68
CA ASP A 659 -26.04 -33.85 12.42
C ASP A 659 -25.91 -35.34 12.78
N MET A 660 -26.03 -35.64 14.07
CA MET A 660 -26.06 -37.00 14.59
C MET A 660 -27.00 -37.11 15.80
N ASN A 661 -27.56 -38.29 16.06
CA ASN A 661 -28.36 -38.48 17.27
C ASN A 661 -27.45 -38.63 18.49
N ALA A 662 -27.94 -38.21 19.66
CA ALA A 662 -27.17 -38.28 20.90
C ALA A 662 -26.81 -39.72 21.33
N ASP A 663 -27.64 -40.70 20.96
CA ASP A 663 -27.42 -42.11 21.29
C ASP A 663 -26.32 -42.75 20.44
N ASP A 664 -26.08 -42.22 19.24
CA ASP A 664 -25.04 -42.69 18.31
C ASP A 664 -23.64 -42.18 18.68
N ARG A 665 -23.49 -41.38 19.75
CA ARG A 665 -22.22 -40.76 20.17
C ARG A 665 -21.11 -41.77 20.46
N ALA A 666 -21.46 -43.02 20.80
CA ALA A 666 -20.49 -44.09 21.04
C ALA A 666 -19.69 -44.48 19.79
N SER A 667 -20.16 -44.10 18.59
CA SER A 667 -19.40 -44.24 17.33
C SER A 667 -18.19 -43.30 17.24
N ILE A 668 -18.19 -42.20 18.00
CA ILE A 668 -17.04 -41.28 18.07
C ILE A 668 -15.97 -41.91 18.96
N GLY A 669 -14.78 -42.12 18.39
CA GLY A 669 -13.64 -42.72 19.08
C GLY A 669 -13.14 -41.91 20.29
N ALA A 670 -12.19 -42.49 21.01
CA ALA A 670 -11.51 -41.81 22.12
C ALA A 670 -10.60 -40.66 21.65
N ALA A 671 -10.33 -39.70 22.53
CA ALA A 671 -9.44 -38.57 22.23
C ALA A 671 -8.11 -39.02 21.61
N GLU A 672 -7.46 -40.06 22.17
CA GLU A 672 -6.20 -40.59 21.62
C GLU A 672 -6.33 -41.15 20.20
N SER A 673 -7.40 -41.89 19.90
CA SER A 673 -7.66 -42.39 18.54
C SER A 673 -7.97 -41.24 17.58
N LEU A 674 -8.77 -40.27 18.00
CA LEU A 674 -9.13 -39.10 17.18
C LEU A 674 -7.90 -38.25 16.88
N TYR A 675 -6.98 -38.07 17.84
CA TYR A 675 -5.74 -37.33 17.61
C TYR A 675 -4.82 -38.06 16.62
N ARG A 676 -4.75 -39.39 16.71
CA ARG A 676 -3.99 -40.22 15.76
C ARG A 676 -4.55 -40.10 14.34
N ASP A 677 -5.87 -40.21 14.20
CA ASP A 677 -6.57 -40.10 12.92
C ASP A 677 -6.44 -38.69 12.34
N PHE A 678 -6.55 -37.65 13.17
CA PHE A 678 -6.24 -36.25 12.83
C PHE A 678 -4.82 -36.06 12.29
N ALA A 679 -3.81 -36.58 13.00
CA ALA A 679 -2.42 -36.40 12.60
C ALA A 679 -2.08 -37.20 11.35
N ALA A 680 -2.70 -38.37 11.15
CA ALA A 680 -2.58 -39.15 9.93
C ALA A 680 -3.24 -38.43 8.73
N TYR A 681 -4.42 -37.86 8.94
CA TYR A 681 -5.16 -37.10 7.92
C TYR A 681 -4.34 -35.91 7.38
N TRP A 682 -3.81 -35.06 8.26
CA TRP A 682 -3.02 -33.91 7.81
C TRP A 682 -1.72 -34.32 7.13
N ARG A 683 -1.06 -35.39 7.59
CA ARG A 683 0.11 -35.91 6.88
C ARG A 683 -0.24 -36.48 5.50
N SER A 684 -1.42 -37.07 5.33
CA SER A 684 -1.86 -37.61 4.04
C SER A 684 -2.15 -36.52 3.00
N ILE A 685 -2.63 -35.35 3.43
CA ILE A 685 -2.84 -34.19 2.55
C ILE A 685 -1.52 -33.72 1.92
N PHE A 686 -0.41 -33.86 2.64
CA PHE A 686 0.92 -33.43 2.17
C PHE A 686 1.66 -34.52 1.40
N ALA A 687 1.05 -35.69 1.15
CA ALA A 687 1.75 -36.82 0.54
C ALA A 687 2.28 -36.51 -0.87
N ASP A 688 1.54 -35.69 -1.63
CA ASP A 688 1.83 -35.33 -3.02
C ASP A 688 2.28 -33.89 -3.21
N SER A 689 2.45 -33.14 -2.11
CA SER A 689 3.00 -31.78 -2.16
C SER A 689 4.54 -31.80 -2.15
N MET A 690 5.15 -30.66 -2.45
CA MET A 690 6.58 -30.42 -2.32
C MET A 690 7.03 -30.64 -0.87
N HIS A 691 8.08 -31.43 -0.68
CA HIS A 691 8.67 -31.68 0.64
C HIS A 691 9.97 -30.90 0.78
N VAL A 692 10.16 -30.22 1.90
CA VAL A 692 11.33 -29.42 2.22
C VAL A 692 11.95 -29.94 3.52
N GLU A 693 13.27 -30.17 3.50
CA GLU A 693 14.09 -30.43 4.67
C GLU A 693 15.12 -29.30 4.78
N ILE A 694 15.12 -28.59 5.92
CA ILE A 694 16.08 -27.53 6.23
C ILE A 694 16.55 -27.63 7.68
N PRO A 695 17.74 -27.10 8.04
CA PRO A 695 18.23 -27.10 9.41
C PRO A 695 17.42 -26.22 10.38
N ASP A 696 16.65 -25.26 9.86
CA ASP A 696 15.82 -24.34 10.67
C ASP A 696 14.41 -24.93 10.88
N GLU A 697 14.23 -25.65 11.99
CA GLU A 697 12.95 -26.30 12.33
C GLU A 697 11.82 -25.29 12.54
N SER A 698 12.10 -24.12 13.10
CA SER A 698 11.09 -23.08 13.33
C SER A 698 10.53 -22.57 12.01
N LEU A 699 11.39 -22.28 11.02
CA LEU A 699 10.92 -21.88 9.69
C LEU A 699 10.19 -23.03 8.99
N LEU A 700 10.68 -24.26 9.09
CA LEU A 700 10.02 -25.43 8.50
C LEU A 700 8.58 -25.58 9.02
N ASN A 701 8.38 -25.40 10.33
CA ASN A 701 7.06 -25.43 10.94
C ASN A 701 6.15 -24.31 10.40
N VAL A 702 6.68 -23.11 10.16
CA VAL A 702 5.93 -22.02 9.53
C VAL A 702 5.53 -22.39 8.10
N ILE A 703 6.44 -22.91 7.28
CA ILE A 703 6.16 -23.33 5.90
C ILE A 703 5.02 -24.38 5.84
N LEU A 704 5.04 -25.35 6.75
CA LEU A 704 4.02 -26.39 6.83
C LEU A 704 2.69 -25.82 7.35
N ALA A 705 2.71 -25.03 8.42
CA ALA A 705 1.52 -24.42 8.98
C ALA A 705 0.85 -23.43 8.01
N SER A 706 1.63 -22.69 7.22
CA SER A 706 1.13 -21.77 6.19
C SER A 706 0.25 -22.48 5.15
N GLN A 707 0.65 -23.67 4.68
CA GLN A 707 -0.18 -24.48 3.76
C GLN A 707 -1.48 -24.94 4.44
N VAL A 708 -1.40 -25.37 5.71
CA VAL A 708 -2.57 -25.72 6.52
C VAL A 708 -3.52 -24.54 6.65
N HIS A 709 -3.00 -23.35 6.96
CA HIS A 709 -3.77 -22.11 7.14
C HIS A 709 -4.59 -21.73 5.90
N CYS A 710 -4.02 -21.90 4.70
CA CYS A 710 -4.76 -21.71 3.44
C CYS A 710 -5.90 -22.74 3.28
N LEU A 711 -5.65 -24.01 3.61
CA LEU A 711 -6.65 -25.08 3.51
C LEU A 711 -7.79 -24.89 4.51
N ILE A 712 -7.51 -24.52 5.76
CA ILE A 712 -8.55 -24.31 6.78
C ILE A 712 -9.35 -23.02 6.53
N ALA A 713 -8.73 -21.98 5.97
CA ALA A 713 -9.41 -20.73 5.65
C ALA A 713 -10.37 -20.89 4.45
N SER A 714 -10.07 -21.80 3.53
CA SER A 714 -10.89 -22.05 2.34
C SER A 714 -12.22 -22.78 2.66
N ARG A 715 -13.16 -22.75 1.70
CA ARG A 715 -14.50 -23.35 1.82
C ARG A 715 -14.84 -24.19 0.60
N SER A 716 -15.56 -25.29 0.80
CA SER A 716 -16.00 -26.19 -0.27
C SER A 716 -17.38 -25.80 -0.78
N GLN A 717 -17.58 -25.88 -2.09
CA GLN A 717 -18.90 -25.74 -2.75
C GLN A 717 -19.13 -26.89 -3.73
N ASP A 718 -20.37 -27.05 -4.20
CA ASP A 718 -20.77 -28.10 -5.15
C ASP A 718 -20.28 -29.49 -4.70
N ASN A 719 -20.56 -29.88 -3.45
CA ASN A 719 -20.12 -31.14 -2.84
C ASN A 719 -18.59 -31.36 -2.93
N GLY A 720 -17.83 -30.29 -2.75
CA GLY A 720 -16.37 -30.32 -2.82
C GLY A 720 -15.82 -30.16 -4.23
N ARG A 721 -16.63 -30.07 -5.30
CA ARG A 721 -16.10 -29.83 -6.65
C ARG A 721 -15.36 -28.49 -6.77
N LEU A 722 -15.76 -27.49 -6.00
CA LEU A 722 -15.16 -26.16 -6.01
C LEU A 722 -14.57 -25.82 -4.64
N VAL A 723 -13.51 -25.02 -4.64
CA VAL A 723 -12.90 -24.47 -3.42
C VAL A 723 -12.91 -22.95 -3.52
N ALA A 724 -13.62 -22.27 -2.63
CA ALA A 724 -13.54 -20.82 -2.47
C ALA A 724 -12.29 -20.48 -1.61
N PRO A 725 -11.24 -19.86 -2.21
CA PRO A 725 -10.01 -19.51 -1.51
C PRO A 725 -10.18 -18.21 -0.71
N TRP A 726 -10.65 -18.29 0.53
CA TRP A 726 -10.82 -17.09 1.36
C TRP A 726 -9.49 -16.46 1.72
N ILE A 727 -9.46 -15.13 1.77
CA ILE A 727 -8.21 -14.37 1.96
C ILE A 727 -7.87 -14.11 3.43
N ALA A 728 -8.81 -14.36 4.34
CA ALA A 728 -8.55 -14.48 5.77
C ALA A 728 -9.45 -15.52 6.43
N ALA A 729 -9.17 -15.86 7.70
CA ALA A 729 -9.86 -16.97 8.37
C ALA A 729 -11.36 -16.72 8.58
N ASN A 730 -11.72 -15.64 9.26
CA ASN A 730 -13.10 -15.39 9.71
C ASN A 730 -13.78 -14.18 9.05
N THR A 731 -13.02 -13.37 8.31
CA THR A 731 -13.46 -12.21 7.53
C THR A 731 -12.86 -12.31 6.14
N TYR A 732 -13.35 -11.50 5.20
CA TYR A 732 -12.83 -11.42 3.84
C TYR A 732 -12.94 -12.75 3.06
N GLY A 733 -14.00 -12.83 2.26
CA GLY A 733 -14.26 -13.96 1.36
C GLY A 733 -13.23 -14.11 0.24
N PRO A 734 -13.53 -14.88 -0.82
CA PRO A 734 -12.59 -15.16 -1.91
C PRO A 734 -12.46 -13.96 -2.87
N LEU A 735 -11.87 -12.85 -2.43
CA LEU A 735 -11.68 -11.65 -3.26
C LEU A 735 -10.74 -11.95 -4.43
N GLU A 736 -11.18 -11.70 -5.65
CA GLU A 736 -10.43 -12.01 -6.88
C GLU A 736 -9.03 -11.36 -6.93
N SER A 737 -8.87 -10.18 -6.35
CA SER A 737 -7.61 -9.43 -6.35
C SER A 737 -6.53 -10.06 -5.47
N GLU A 738 -6.93 -10.81 -4.44
CA GLU A 738 -6.04 -11.30 -3.39
C GLU A 738 -5.96 -12.82 -3.36
N SER A 739 -7.08 -13.51 -3.62
CA SER A 739 -7.18 -14.97 -3.59
C SER A 739 -6.20 -15.68 -4.51
N ASN A 740 -5.82 -15.03 -5.60
CA ASN A 740 -4.90 -15.61 -6.56
C ASN A 740 -3.48 -15.79 -6.01
N SER A 741 -3.04 -14.99 -5.03
CA SER A 741 -1.76 -15.24 -4.33
C SER A 741 -1.77 -16.61 -3.62
N ILE A 742 -2.90 -16.98 -3.01
CA ILE A 742 -3.12 -18.26 -2.32
C ILE A 742 -3.07 -19.40 -3.33
N ILE A 743 -3.81 -19.27 -4.43
CA ILE A 743 -3.86 -20.27 -5.50
C ILE A 743 -2.44 -20.51 -6.02
N ARG A 744 -1.71 -19.45 -6.40
CA ARG A 744 -0.33 -19.55 -6.91
C ARG A 744 0.62 -20.20 -5.90
N GLY A 745 0.62 -19.73 -4.65
CA GLY A 745 1.52 -20.24 -3.61
C GLY A 745 1.28 -21.71 -3.29
N MET A 746 0.01 -22.12 -3.18
CA MET A 746 -0.38 -23.51 -2.95
C MET A 746 -0.03 -24.40 -4.16
N ASP A 747 -0.28 -23.93 -5.38
CA ASP A 747 0.03 -24.64 -6.63
C ASP A 747 1.55 -24.87 -6.80
N MET A 748 2.35 -23.84 -6.49
CA MET A 748 3.82 -23.90 -6.53
C MET A 748 4.43 -24.86 -5.51
N LEU A 749 3.69 -25.23 -4.47
CA LEU A 749 4.07 -26.26 -3.50
C LEU A 749 3.37 -27.60 -3.76
N GLY A 750 2.71 -27.78 -4.91
CA GLY A 750 2.19 -29.08 -5.36
C GLY A 750 0.74 -29.36 -4.96
N HIS A 751 0.02 -28.39 -4.38
CA HIS A 751 -1.42 -28.53 -4.11
C HIS A 751 -2.26 -28.27 -5.38
N HIS A 752 -1.96 -28.99 -6.47
CA HIS A 752 -2.55 -28.77 -7.79
C HIS A 752 -4.08 -28.95 -7.81
N ASP A 753 -4.64 -29.90 -7.06
CA ASP A 753 -6.11 -30.08 -6.98
C ASP A 753 -6.79 -28.89 -6.28
N PHE A 754 -6.21 -28.38 -5.19
CA PHE A 754 -6.70 -27.17 -4.53
C PHE A 754 -6.72 -26.00 -5.52
N ALA A 755 -5.60 -25.78 -6.23
CA ALA A 755 -5.48 -24.70 -7.20
C ALA A 755 -6.51 -24.82 -8.33
N ARG A 756 -6.62 -26.00 -8.96
CA ARG A 756 -7.60 -26.29 -10.01
C ARG A 756 -9.03 -26.01 -9.55
N ARG A 757 -9.44 -26.52 -8.38
CA ARG A 757 -10.79 -26.34 -7.84
C ARG A 757 -11.10 -24.89 -7.45
N SER A 758 -10.08 -24.12 -7.08
CA SER A 758 -10.21 -22.67 -6.85
C SER A 758 -10.26 -21.85 -8.13
N LEU A 759 -9.54 -22.28 -9.17
CA LEU A 759 -9.67 -21.68 -10.51
C LEU A 759 -11.06 -21.98 -11.11
N ASP A 760 -11.54 -23.22 -10.99
CA ASP A 760 -12.91 -23.61 -11.38
C ASP A 760 -13.98 -22.78 -10.64
N PHE A 761 -13.73 -22.43 -9.36
CA PHE A 761 -14.61 -21.56 -8.60
C PHE A 761 -14.72 -20.18 -9.26
N PHE A 762 -13.61 -19.57 -9.64
CA PHE A 762 -13.64 -18.25 -10.29
C PHE A 762 -14.17 -18.30 -11.72
N ILE A 763 -13.82 -19.33 -12.52
CA ILE A 763 -14.38 -19.51 -13.87
C ILE A 763 -15.90 -19.62 -13.83
N LYS A 764 -16.45 -20.38 -12.87
CA LYS A 764 -17.92 -20.46 -12.66
C LYS A 764 -18.55 -19.11 -12.33
N ASN A 765 -17.79 -18.19 -11.72
CA ASN A 765 -18.24 -16.87 -11.30
C ASN A 765 -17.90 -15.75 -12.31
N TYR A 766 -17.45 -16.08 -13.52
CA TYR A 766 -17.41 -15.09 -14.60
C TYR A 766 -18.84 -14.58 -14.87
N ASN A 767 -18.99 -13.26 -14.92
CA ASN A 767 -20.29 -12.68 -15.22
C ASN A 767 -20.62 -12.81 -16.72
N LYS A 768 -21.85 -12.42 -17.07
CA LYS A 768 -22.35 -12.48 -18.46
C LYS A 768 -21.63 -11.49 -19.40
N GLU A 769 -21.10 -10.40 -18.87
CA GLU A 769 -20.38 -9.35 -19.61
C GLU A 769 -18.96 -9.77 -20.02
N GLY A 770 -18.35 -10.76 -19.34
CA GLY A 770 -17.03 -11.28 -19.69
C GLY A 770 -15.91 -10.85 -18.75
N TYR A 771 -16.21 -10.58 -17.48
CA TYR A 771 -15.20 -10.30 -16.47
C TYR A 771 -15.53 -10.96 -15.13
N LEU A 772 -14.58 -10.90 -14.21
CA LEU A 772 -14.67 -11.46 -12.86
C LEU A 772 -14.75 -10.33 -11.82
N THR A 773 -15.70 -10.45 -10.90
CA THR A 773 -15.71 -9.68 -9.64
C THR A 773 -16.51 -10.45 -8.58
N THR A 774 -16.01 -10.51 -7.35
CA THR A 774 -16.76 -11.01 -6.19
C THR A 774 -17.34 -9.87 -5.36
N GLY A 775 -17.50 -8.69 -5.97
CA GLY A 775 -18.04 -7.50 -5.30
C GLY A 775 -16.98 -6.53 -4.78
N TYR A 776 -15.70 -6.70 -5.14
CA TYR A 776 -14.61 -5.82 -4.70
C TYR A 776 -14.12 -4.90 -5.83
N THR A 777 -13.42 -5.44 -6.84
CA THR A 777 -12.90 -4.65 -7.96
C THR A 777 -12.99 -5.42 -9.28
N LEU A 778 -12.55 -4.81 -10.39
CA LEU A 778 -12.34 -5.53 -11.66
C LEU A 778 -10.90 -6.03 -11.84
N LEU A 779 -9.96 -5.52 -11.03
CA LEU A 779 -8.51 -5.80 -11.08
C LEU A 779 -8.22 -7.30 -11.13
N GLY A 780 -8.89 -8.08 -10.29
CA GLY A 780 -8.60 -9.50 -10.18
C GLY A 780 -9.00 -10.33 -11.41
N THR A 781 -9.70 -9.75 -12.39
CA THR A 781 -9.88 -10.40 -13.70
C THR A 781 -8.54 -10.68 -14.38
N GLY A 782 -7.65 -9.67 -14.46
CA GLY A 782 -6.32 -9.85 -15.05
C GLY A 782 -5.45 -10.81 -14.23
N TRP A 783 -5.49 -10.66 -12.91
CA TRP A 783 -4.72 -11.52 -11.99
C TRP A 783 -5.14 -12.99 -12.05
N HIS A 784 -6.45 -13.23 -12.17
CA HIS A 784 -6.99 -14.57 -12.29
C HIS A 784 -6.58 -15.24 -13.59
N LEU A 785 -6.67 -14.55 -14.73
CA LEU A 785 -6.18 -15.09 -16.01
C LEU A 785 -4.68 -15.40 -15.98
N TRP A 786 -3.89 -14.60 -15.27
CA TRP A 786 -2.46 -14.84 -15.10
C TRP A 786 -2.22 -16.13 -14.32
N THR A 787 -2.84 -16.24 -13.15
CA THR A 787 -2.73 -17.41 -12.27
C THR A 787 -3.19 -18.69 -12.96
N LEU A 788 -4.27 -18.60 -13.73
CA LEU A 788 -4.78 -19.71 -14.54
C LEU A 788 -3.76 -20.20 -15.57
N GLY A 789 -3.11 -19.27 -16.28
CA GLY A 789 -2.12 -19.63 -17.29
C GLY A 789 -0.87 -20.25 -16.68
N GLU A 790 -0.41 -19.75 -15.53
CA GLU A 790 0.71 -20.36 -14.78
C GLU A 790 0.37 -21.75 -14.26
N HIS A 791 -0.86 -21.97 -13.77
CA HIS A 791 -1.32 -23.30 -13.37
C HIS A 791 -1.24 -24.29 -14.53
N TYR A 792 -1.67 -23.89 -15.73
CA TYR A 792 -1.53 -24.72 -16.92
C TYR A 792 -0.05 -24.96 -17.29
N GLU A 793 0.83 -23.96 -17.17
CA GLU A 793 2.27 -24.13 -17.41
C GLU A 793 2.91 -25.16 -16.47
N LEU A 794 2.51 -25.17 -15.19
CA LEU A 794 2.98 -26.12 -14.17
C LEU A 794 2.42 -27.54 -14.35
N THR A 795 1.13 -27.67 -14.65
CA THR A 795 0.44 -28.98 -14.67
C THR A 795 0.41 -29.63 -16.03
N ARG A 796 0.35 -28.83 -17.11
CA ARG A 796 0.09 -29.27 -18.49
C ARG A 796 -1.20 -30.09 -18.64
N ASP A 797 -2.24 -29.72 -17.87
CA ASP A 797 -3.57 -30.34 -17.98
C ASP A 797 -4.34 -29.82 -19.21
N ASP A 798 -4.08 -30.44 -20.36
CA ASP A 798 -4.76 -30.15 -21.63
C ASP A 798 -6.27 -30.42 -21.57
N GLY A 799 -6.72 -31.36 -20.74
CA GLY A 799 -8.14 -31.71 -20.61
C GLY A 799 -8.91 -30.58 -19.94
N TRP A 800 -8.39 -30.09 -18.82
CA TRP A 800 -8.98 -29.00 -18.05
C TRP A 800 -9.04 -27.70 -18.83
N ILE A 801 -7.95 -27.31 -19.50
CA ILE A 801 -7.93 -26.05 -20.26
C ILE A 801 -8.90 -26.10 -21.46
N LYS A 802 -9.00 -27.25 -22.15
CA LYS A 802 -9.95 -27.43 -23.27
C LYS A 802 -11.40 -27.35 -22.79
N GLN A 803 -11.69 -27.89 -21.61
CA GLN A 803 -13.02 -27.82 -21.01
C GLN A 803 -13.45 -26.37 -20.71
N ASN A 804 -12.52 -25.50 -20.34
CA ASN A 804 -12.80 -24.12 -19.93
C ASN A 804 -12.47 -23.07 -21.02
N ALA A 805 -11.96 -23.50 -22.18
CA ALA A 805 -11.39 -22.61 -23.20
C ALA A 805 -12.33 -21.50 -23.67
N SER A 806 -13.62 -21.79 -23.84
CA SER A 806 -14.61 -20.80 -24.31
C SER A 806 -14.83 -19.67 -23.32
N GLU A 807 -14.88 -19.99 -22.03
CA GLU A 807 -15.07 -18.98 -20.98
C GLU A 807 -13.80 -18.13 -20.79
N ILE A 808 -12.63 -18.76 -20.86
CA ILE A 808 -11.34 -18.07 -20.77
C ILE A 808 -11.14 -17.13 -21.98
N ASP A 809 -11.43 -17.60 -23.20
CA ASP A 809 -11.38 -16.78 -24.42
C ASP A 809 -12.33 -15.57 -24.32
N ARG A 810 -13.56 -15.78 -23.84
CA ARG A 810 -14.54 -14.70 -23.65
C ARG A 810 -14.01 -13.59 -22.74
N VAL A 811 -13.37 -13.94 -21.62
CA VAL A 811 -12.77 -12.96 -20.70
C VAL A 811 -11.53 -12.30 -21.31
N CYS A 812 -10.69 -13.03 -22.03
CA CYS A 812 -9.56 -12.46 -22.77
C CYS A 812 -10.02 -11.42 -23.81
N ARG A 813 -11.11 -11.72 -24.54
CA ARG A 813 -11.70 -10.80 -25.52
C ARG A 813 -12.36 -9.59 -24.87
N TRP A 814 -12.90 -9.74 -23.66
CA TRP A 814 -13.37 -8.60 -22.88
C TRP A 814 -12.23 -7.63 -22.56
N VAL A 815 -11.07 -8.11 -22.10
CA VAL A 815 -9.88 -7.27 -21.86
C VAL A 815 -9.51 -6.50 -23.13
N ALA A 816 -9.40 -7.20 -24.26
CA ALA A 816 -9.13 -6.57 -25.56
C ALA A 816 -10.18 -5.53 -25.96
N ALA A 817 -11.46 -5.79 -25.68
CA ALA A 817 -12.55 -4.85 -25.95
C ALA A 817 -12.48 -3.59 -25.07
N GLN A 818 -12.11 -3.73 -23.79
CA GLN A 818 -11.91 -2.60 -22.89
C GLN A 818 -10.77 -1.69 -23.39
N ARG A 819 -9.64 -2.27 -23.82
CA ARG A 819 -8.53 -1.51 -24.42
C ARG A 819 -8.95 -0.68 -25.62
N LYS A 820 -9.77 -1.24 -26.51
CA LYS A 820 -10.28 -0.52 -27.70
C LYS A 820 -11.00 0.78 -27.35
N LYS A 821 -11.56 0.91 -26.14
CA LYS A 821 -12.24 2.13 -25.71
C LYS A 821 -11.27 3.33 -25.60
N THR A 822 -9.98 3.10 -25.32
CA THR A 822 -8.94 4.15 -25.23
C THR A 822 -8.12 4.31 -26.51
N MET A 823 -8.22 3.40 -27.48
CA MET A 823 -7.48 3.43 -28.75
C MET A 823 -8.02 4.46 -29.77
N LYS A 824 -8.29 5.69 -29.30
CA LYS A 824 -8.80 6.79 -30.11
C LYS A 824 -7.73 7.89 -30.18
N PRO A 825 -7.26 8.30 -31.37
CA PRO A 825 -6.48 9.51 -31.51
C PRO A 825 -7.27 10.72 -31.00
N ASN A 826 -6.57 11.69 -30.42
CA ASN A 826 -7.20 12.96 -30.05
C ASN A 826 -7.54 13.80 -31.30
N ALA A 827 -8.18 14.95 -31.10
CA ALA A 827 -8.55 15.86 -32.20
C ALA A 827 -7.34 16.39 -33.01
N LEU A 828 -6.11 16.23 -32.51
CA LEU A 828 -4.85 16.56 -33.19
C LEU A 828 -4.30 15.39 -34.02
N GLY A 829 -4.99 14.24 -34.05
CA GLY A 829 -4.52 13.01 -34.69
C GLY A 829 -3.39 12.30 -33.92
N GLN A 830 -3.15 12.69 -32.67
CA GLN A 830 -2.09 12.14 -31.82
C GLN A 830 -2.64 11.06 -30.89
N LYS A 831 -1.81 10.08 -30.53
CA LYS A 831 -2.14 9.13 -29.47
C LYS A 831 -2.10 9.85 -28.10
N PRO A 832 -3.21 9.92 -27.35
CA PRO A 832 -3.19 10.46 -26.00
C PRO A 832 -2.32 9.60 -25.06
N PRO A 833 -1.90 10.10 -23.89
CA PRO A 833 -1.08 9.36 -22.92
C PRO A 833 -1.62 7.97 -22.54
N GLU A 834 -2.93 7.80 -22.51
CA GLU A 834 -3.65 6.58 -22.13
C GLU A 834 -3.97 5.63 -23.30
N TYR A 835 -3.54 5.95 -24.52
CA TYR A 835 -3.87 5.18 -25.72
C TYR A 835 -3.46 3.70 -25.57
N GLY A 836 -4.41 2.79 -25.77
CA GLY A 836 -4.16 1.34 -25.72
C GLY A 836 -4.15 0.74 -24.32
N LEU A 837 -4.38 1.56 -23.28
CA LEU A 837 -4.58 1.10 -21.91
C LEU A 837 -6.02 0.66 -21.67
N MET A 838 -6.26 -0.08 -20.59
CA MET A 838 -7.60 -0.25 -20.04
C MET A 838 -8.18 1.11 -19.64
N PRO A 839 -9.52 1.28 -19.63
CA PRO A 839 -10.16 2.46 -19.06
C PRO A 839 -9.72 2.71 -17.61
N PRO A 840 -9.94 3.92 -17.06
CA PRO A 840 -9.64 4.20 -15.67
C PRO A 840 -10.28 3.15 -14.75
N GLY A 841 -9.51 2.68 -13.78
CA GLY A 841 -9.97 1.68 -12.82
C GLY A 841 -9.49 2.01 -11.42
N VAL A 842 -9.97 1.24 -10.45
CA VAL A 842 -9.63 1.33 -9.04
C VAL A 842 -8.66 0.22 -8.68
N ILE A 843 -7.73 0.49 -7.76
CA ILE A 843 -6.81 -0.50 -7.20
C ILE A 843 -6.95 -0.56 -5.67
N ALA A 844 -7.14 -1.77 -5.15
CA ALA A 844 -7.43 -2.02 -3.74
C ALA A 844 -8.61 -1.16 -3.20
N ASP A 845 -8.49 -0.63 -1.98
CA ASP A 845 -9.60 0.03 -1.26
C ASP A 845 -9.91 1.45 -1.76
N TRP A 846 -8.89 2.15 -2.26
CA TRP A 846 -8.96 3.57 -2.60
C TRP A 846 -9.78 3.81 -3.87
N GLY A 847 -10.95 4.42 -3.72
CA GLY A 847 -11.93 4.63 -4.80
C GLY A 847 -11.54 5.65 -5.88
N VAL A 848 -10.25 5.90 -6.13
CA VAL A 848 -9.74 6.84 -7.14
C VAL A 848 -9.49 6.12 -8.45
N TYR A 849 -10.23 6.54 -9.48
CA TYR A 849 -10.13 6.03 -10.84
C TYR A 849 -8.95 6.67 -11.57
N ALA A 850 -8.00 5.84 -11.97
CA ALA A 850 -6.85 6.28 -12.76
C ALA A 850 -6.37 5.19 -13.71
N TYR A 851 -5.43 5.57 -14.58
CA TYR A 851 -4.70 4.65 -15.46
C TYR A 851 -3.44 4.16 -14.74
N TYR A 852 -3.61 3.28 -13.75
CA TYR A 852 -2.51 2.70 -12.99
C TYR A 852 -1.68 1.76 -13.87
N PHE A 853 -0.35 1.86 -13.82
CA PHE A 853 0.52 0.99 -14.59
C PHE A 853 0.48 -0.45 -14.09
N SER A 854 0.41 -0.66 -12.77
CA SER A 854 0.28 -1.98 -12.15
C SER A 854 -1.00 -2.71 -12.61
N LEU A 855 -2.17 -2.06 -12.48
CA LEU A 855 -3.46 -2.58 -12.95
C LEU A 855 -3.41 -3.01 -14.43
N ASN A 856 -2.91 -2.14 -15.31
CA ASN A 856 -2.78 -2.45 -16.74
C ASN A 856 -1.84 -3.64 -16.98
N SER A 857 -0.74 -3.72 -16.24
CA SER A 857 0.22 -4.82 -16.38
C SER A 857 -0.35 -6.17 -15.95
N TYR A 858 -1.25 -6.21 -14.96
CA TYR A 858 -1.91 -7.45 -14.56
C TYR A 858 -2.91 -7.94 -15.62
N TYR A 859 -3.64 -7.02 -16.27
CA TYR A 859 -4.47 -7.39 -17.42
C TYR A 859 -3.62 -7.90 -18.59
N SER A 860 -2.48 -7.25 -18.87
CA SER A 860 -1.58 -7.68 -19.94
C SER A 860 -0.95 -9.04 -19.65
N ALA A 861 -0.43 -9.24 -18.43
CA ALA A 861 0.10 -10.53 -17.99
C ALA A 861 -0.98 -11.63 -18.04
N GLY A 862 -2.18 -11.32 -17.56
CA GLY A 862 -3.32 -12.23 -17.62
C GLY A 862 -3.66 -12.66 -19.04
N LEU A 863 -3.80 -11.69 -19.95
CA LEU A 863 -4.06 -11.96 -21.36
C LEU A 863 -2.93 -12.81 -21.98
N ARG A 864 -1.67 -12.47 -21.71
CA ARG A 864 -0.50 -13.20 -22.22
C ARG A 864 -0.49 -14.66 -21.75
N HIS A 865 -0.61 -14.91 -20.45
CA HIS A 865 -0.51 -16.27 -19.89
C HIS A 865 -1.72 -17.14 -20.26
N ALA A 866 -2.94 -16.59 -20.21
CA ALA A 866 -4.14 -17.31 -20.66
C ALA A 866 -4.08 -17.62 -22.16
N ALA A 867 -3.67 -16.66 -23.00
CA ALA A 867 -3.53 -16.89 -24.44
C ALA A 867 -2.46 -17.94 -24.77
N LYS A 868 -1.33 -17.97 -24.03
CA LYS A 868 -0.32 -19.02 -24.16
C LYS A 868 -0.91 -20.40 -23.84
N ALA A 869 -1.67 -20.52 -22.76
CA ALA A 869 -2.32 -21.77 -22.36
C ALA A 869 -3.32 -22.25 -23.43
N LEU A 870 -4.18 -21.35 -23.92
CA LEU A 870 -5.14 -21.65 -24.98
C LEU A 870 -4.43 -22.08 -26.29
N ALA A 871 -3.37 -21.37 -26.68
CA ALA A 871 -2.61 -21.69 -27.89
C ALA A 871 -1.91 -23.05 -27.77
N ALA A 872 -1.28 -23.33 -26.62
CA ALA A 872 -0.61 -24.60 -26.35
C ALA A 872 -1.59 -25.79 -26.38
N ALA A 873 -2.83 -25.58 -25.94
CA ALA A 873 -3.90 -26.58 -25.99
C ALA A 873 -4.54 -26.75 -27.39
N GLY A 874 -4.11 -25.97 -28.39
CA GLY A 874 -4.59 -26.04 -29.77
C GLY A 874 -5.85 -25.22 -30.08
N PHE A 875 -6.19 -24.22 -29.25
CA PHE A 875 -7.31 -23.33 -29.51
C PHE A 875 -6.94 -22.26 -30.55
N LEU A 876 -7.69 -22.19 -31.66
CA LEU A 876 -7.31 -21.42 -32.87
C LEU A 876 -7.08 -19.92 -32.62
N ASP A 877 -7.82 -19.33 -31.68
CA ASP A 877 -7.77 -17.89 -31.42
C ASP A 877 -6.59 -17.46 -30.52
N GLY A 878 -5.86 -18.41 -29.93
CA GLY A 878 -4.77 -18.12 -28.99
C GLY A 878 -3.67 -17.23 -29.60
N ALA A 879 -3.33 -17.41 -30.87
CA ALA A 879 -2.30 -16.62 -31.55
C ALA A 879 -2.70 -15.14 -31.70
N GLN A 880 -3.98 -14.85 -31.94
CA GLN A 880 -4.48 -13.47 -32.04
C GLN A 880 -4.40 -12.78 -30.67
N LEU A 881 -4.81 -13.47 -29.61
CA LEU A 881 -4.75 -12.93 -28.24
C LEU A 881 -3.30 -12.70 -27.77
N LEU A 882 -2.35 -13.53 -28.20
CA LEU A 882 -0.93 -13.29 -27.95
C LEU A 882 -0.41 -12.02 -28.62
N ALA A 883 -0.82 -11.76 -29.87
CA ALA A 883 -0.47 -10.52 -30.56
C ALA A 883 -1.08 -9.29 -29.86
N GLU A 884 -2.33 -9.39 -29.42
CA GLU A 884 -3.02 -8.36 -28.64
C GLU A 884 -2.29 -8.06 -27.32
N ALA A 885 -1.86 -9.09 -26.59
CA ALA A 885 -1.07 -8.93 -25.36
C ALA A 885 0.29 -8.25 -25.62
N ALA A 886 0.98 -8.64 -26.70
CA ALA A 886 2.26 -8.03 -27.07
C ALA A 886 2.12 -6.55 -27.44
N ASP A 887 1.02 -6.16 -28.09
CA ASP A 887 0.72 -4.76 -28.36
C ASP A 887 0.30 -4.01 -27.08
N PHE A 888 -0.37 -4.68 -26.14
CA PHE A 888 -0.68 -4.10 -24.85
C PHE A 888 0.58 -3.78 -24.02
N ASP A 889 1.54 -4.72 -23.94
CA ASP A 889 2.82 -4.48 -23.28
C ASP A 889 3.55 -3.25 -23.86
N LYS A 890 3.51 -3.05 -25.19
CA LYS A 890 4.09 -1.88 -25.86
C LYS A 890 3.37 -0.58 -25.51
N ASP A 891 2.04 -0.58 -25.49
CA ASP A 891 1.24 0.60 -25.17
C ASP A 891 1.43 1.01 -23.70
N ILE A 892 1.50 0.04 -22.77
CA ILE A 892 1.84 0.29 -21.35
C ILE A 892 3.22 0.94 -21.23
N LEU A 893 4.23 0.36 -21.90
CA LEU A 893 5.58 0.89 -21.84
C LEU A 893 5.65 2.30 -22.44
N ALA A 894 4.95 2.57 -23.55
CA ALA A 894 4.89 3.89 -24.16
C ALA A 894 4.27 4.94 -23.21
N ALA A 895 3.16 4.59 -22.55
CA ALA A 895 2.51 5.45 -21.56
C ALA A 895 3.43 5.69 -20.34
N TYR A 896 4.07 4.65 -19.81
CA TYR A 896 5.03 4.74 -18.70
C TYR A 896 6.20 5.67 -19.03
N ARG A 897 6.85 5.48 -20.20
CA ARG A 897 7.99 6.32 -20.62
C ARG A 897 7.59 7.78 -20.81
N ARG A 898 6.39 8.04 -21.34
CA ARG A 898 5.88 9.41 -21.51
C ARG A 898 5.73 10.09 -20.16
N THR A 899 5.11 9.44 -19.17
CA THR A 899 4.94 10.01 -17.83
C THR A 899 6.29 10.15 -17.12
N GLN A 900 7.14 9.12 -17.15
CA GLN A 900 8.48 9.13 -16.57
C GLN A 900 9.35 10.29 -17.10
N SER A 901 9.23 10.61 -18.38
CA SER A 901 10.00 11.73 -18.98
C SER A 901 9.66 13.10 -18.39
N CYS A 902 8.48 13.22 -17.76
CA CYS A 902 8.02 14.41 -17.06
C CYS A 902 8.25 14.32 -15.54
N THR A 903 8.52 13.13 -15.01
CA THR A 903 8.74 12.90 -13.58
C THR A 903 10.15 13.38 -13.19
N PRO A 904 10.28 14.16 -12.10
CA PRO A 904 11.58 14.49 -11.54
C PRO A 904 12.38 13.23 -11.19
N VAL A 905 13.70 13.29 -11.41
CA VAL A 905 14.64 12.30 -10.90
C VAL A 905 14.59 12.22 -9.38
N VAL A 906 14.90 11.04 -8.85
CA VAL A 906 14.87 10.76 -7.42
C VAL A 906 16.27 10.47 -6.87
N PRO A 907 16.59 10.89 -5.64
CA PRO A 907 17.93 10.75 -5.08
C PRO A 907 18.21 9.32 -4.58
N LEU A 908 19.48 8.91 -4.63
CA LEU A 908 19.99 7.71 -3.98
C LEU A 908 20.98 8.10 -2.86
N GLN A 909 21.13 7.26 -1.83
CA GLN A 909 22.04 7.49 -0.71
C GLN A 909 23.53 7.50 -1.15
N ASN A 910 23.85 6.93 -2.30
CA ASN A 910 25.17 7.06 -2.91
C ASN A 910 25.46 8.47 -3.49
N GLY A 911 24.52 9.41 -3.41
CA GLY A 911 24.65 10.79 -3.89
C GLY A 911 24.37 10.98 -5.38
N CYS A 912 23.97 9.94 -6.11
CA CYS A 912 23.47 10.06 -7.48
C CYS A 912 21.95 10.19 -7.50
N TYR A 913 21.40 10.47 -8.68
CA TYR A 913 19.98 10.51 -8.97
C TYR A 913 19.64 9.54 -10.11
N VAL A 914 18.44 8.97 -10.07
CA VAL A 914 17.90 8.09 -11.12
C VAL A 914 16.56 8.61 -11.62
N PRO A 915 16.13 8.27 -12.85
CA PRO A 915 14.79 8.62 -13.33
C PRO A 915 13.70 8.22 -12.33
N GLY A 916 12.74 9.12 -12.10
CA GLY A 916 11.56 8.80 -11.31
C GLY A 916 10.71 7.72 -11.98
N TYR A 917 9.89 7.04 -11.20
CA TYR A 917 9.09 5.90 -11.67
C TYR A 917 7.61 6.12 -11.30
N PRO A 918 6.84 6.85 -12.11
CA PRO A 918 5.46 7.23 -11.77
C PRO A 918 4.54 6.00 -11.71
N THR A 919 3.54 6.05 -10.83
CA THR A 919 2.58 4.96 -10.59
C THR A 919 1.40 4.94 -11.56
N GLN A 920 1.02 6.11 -12.10
CA GLN A 920 -0.14 6.25 -12.99
C GLN A 920 0.05 7.37 -14.02
N VAL A 921 -0.72 7.32 -15.09
CA VAL A 921 -0.78 8.40 -16.10
C VAL A 921 -1.29 9.69 -15.45
N TYR A 922 -0.78 10.84 -15.92
CA TYR A 922 -1.11 12.20 -15.43
C TYR A 922 -0.59 12.55 -14.03
N THR A 923 0.14 11.65 -13.38
CA THR A 923 0.83 11.91 -12.10
C THR A 923 2.35 11.78 -12.29
N PRO A 924 3.03 12.78 -12.89
CA PRO A 924 4.49 12.77 -13.07
C PRO A 924 5.23 13.07 -11.76
N GLY A 925 4.96 12.29 -10.72
CA GLY A 925 5.50 12.44 -9.36
C GLY A 925 5.01 11.30 -8.45
N ARG A 926 5.09 11.51 -7.14
CA ARG A 926 4.54 10.56 -6.14
C ARG A 926 3.03 10.74 -6.05
N VAL A 927 2.29 9.64 -5.96
CA VAL A 927 0.83 9.66 -5.76
C VAL A 927 0.48 10.40 -4.48
N GLY A 928 1.23 10.17 -3.39
CA GLY A 928 1.00 10.85 -2.11
C GLY A 928 1.10 12.38 -2.18
N ASP A 929 1.89 12.91 -3.12
CA ASP A 929 2.02 14.37 -3.31
C ASP A 929 0.86 14.96 -4.14
N PHE A 930 0.23 14.15 -5.01
CA PHE A 930 -0.89 14.56 -5.86
C PHE A 930 -2.25 14.38 -5.19
N TYR A 931 -2.32 13.47 -4.23
CA TYR A 931 -3.53 13.11 -3.49
C TYR A 931 -3.27 13.13 -1.98
N PRO A 932 -2.86 14.28 -1.41
CA PRO A 932 -2.59 14.38 0.02
C PRO A 932 -3.87 14.14 0.84
N GLY A 933 -3.77 13.43 1.97
CA GLY A 933 -4.90 13.14 2.86
C GLY A 933 -5.88 12.06 2.36
N GLU A 934 -5.83 11.70 1.09
CA GLU A 934 -6.68 10.65 0.51
C GLU A 934 -6.37 9.25 1.09
N ASP A 935 -7.38 8.39 1.06
CA ASP A 935 -7.33 7.01 1.61
C ASP A 935 -6.93 6.95 3.11
N GLY A 936 -7.39 7.90 3.92
CA GLY A 936 -6.96 7.98 5.32
C GLY A 936 -5.48 8.36 5.45
N ASN A 937 -5.02 9.26 4.58
CA ASN A 937 -3.64 9.73 4.49
C ASN A 937 -2.60 8.65 4.13
N ARG A 938 -3.03 7.58 3.42
CA ARG A 938 -2.16 6.48 2.98
C ARG A 938 -2.03 6.37 1.45
N SER A 939 -2.42 7.40 0.70
CA SER A 939 -2.25 7.44 -0.77
C SER A 939 -0.80 7.22 -1.24
N TRP A 940 0.20 7.57 -0.41
CA TRP A 940 1.62 7.27 -0.64
C TRP A 940 1.93 5.77 -0.73
N ALA A 941 1.12 4.91 -0.09
CA ALA A 941 1.31 3.45 -0.12
C ALA A 941 1.20 2.90 -1.54
N TYR A 942 0.47 3.57 -2.43
CA TYR A 942 0.32 3.17 -3.82
C TYR A 942 1.60 3.30 -4.64
N ASP A 943 2.56 4.14 -4.21
CA ASP A 943 3.89 4.19 -4.82
C ASP A 943 4.78 2.99 -4.41
N VAL A 944 4.45 2.34 -3.28
CA VAL A 944 5.30 1.34 -2.61
C VAL A 944 4.74 -0.08 -2.72
N GLU A 945 3.44 -0.27 -2.51
CA GLU A 945 2.78 -1.58 -2.52
C GLU A 945 2.35 -1.97 -3.94
N VAL A 946 1.86 -1.02 -4.74
CA VAL A 946 1.28 -1.29 -6.07
C VAL A 946 1.76 -0.31 -7.14
N GLY A 947 2.99 0.19 -6.97
CA GLY A 947 3.65 1.16 -7.84
C GLY A 947 4.24 0.57 -9.13
N ALA A 948 5.10 1.35 -9.80
CA ALA A 948 5.70 0.98 -11.08
C ALA A 948 6.60 -0.28 -11.04
N HIS A 949 7.12 -0.67 -9.87
CA HIS A 949 7.89 -1.90 -9.70
C HIS A 949 7.10 -3.15 -10.12
N GLN A 950 5.76 -3.12 -10.04
CA GLN A 950 4.87 -4.21 -10.46
C GLN A 950 4.94 -4.52 -11.96
N LEU A 951 5.44 -3.58 -12.78
CA LEU A 951 5.71 -3.82 -14.20
C LEU A 951 6.78 -4.90 -14.43
N ILE A 952 7.66 -5.13 -13.46
CA ILE A 952 8.76 -6.10 -13.54
C ILE A 952 8.22 -7.54 -13.47
N PRO A 953 7.54 -7.97 -12.38
CA PRO A 953 7.00 -9.32 -12.32
C PRO A 953 5.91 -9.57 -13.36
N ALA A 954 5.18 -8.53 -13.80
CA ALA A 954 4.23 -8.66 -14.90
C ALA A 954 4.91 -8.90 -16.26
N GLY A 955 6.21 -8.62 -16.41
CA GLY A 955 6.97 -8.83 -17.65
C GLY A 955 6.96 -7.67 -18.64
N VAL A 956 6.51 -6.47 -18.24
CA VAL A 956 6.56 -5.25 -19.07
C VAL A 956 7.93 -4.58 -18.99
N LEU A 957 8.53 -4.55 -17.79
CA LEU A 957 9.91 -4.13 -17.58
C LEU A 957 10.81 -5.35 -17.35
N PRO A 958 12.01 -5.40 -17.96
CA PRO A 958 12.93 -6.50 -17.74
C PRO A 958 13.52 -6.43 -16.31
N PRO A 959 13.62 -7.58 -15.60
CA PRO A 959 14.16 -7.61 -14.24
C PRO A 959 15.63 -7.18 -14.18
N ASP A 960 16.44 -7.51 -15.17
CA ASP A 960 17.85 -7.14 -15.28
C ASP A 960 18.08 -5.76 -15.95
N GLY A 961 17.01 -5.04 -16.27
CA GLY A 961 17.10 -3.71 -16.87
C GLY A 961 17.43 -2.58 -15.89
N ARG A 962 17.83 -1.43 -16.45
CA ARG A 962 18.15 -0.21 -15.70
C ARG A 962 16.99 0.28 -14.83
N ASP A 963 15.76 0.25 -15.33
CA ASP A 963 14.58 0.65 -14.55
C ASP A 963 14.40 -0.17 -13.28
N SER A 964 14.58 -1.49 -13.38
CA SER A 964 14.50 -2.36 -12.21
C SER A 964 15.58 -2.02 -11.19
N GLU A 965 16.80 -1.72 -11.65
CA GLU A 965 17.87 -1.27 -10.76
C GLU A 965 17.57 0.10 -10.12
N TRP A 966 17.06 1.07 -10.88
CA TRP A 966 16.70 2.40 -10.38
C TRP A 966 15.62 2.31 -9.31
N ILE A 967 14.54 1.59 -9.61
CA ILE A 967 13.39 1.44 -8.74
C ILE A 967 13.80 0.74 -7.45
N MET A 968 14.48 -0.41 -7.54
CA MET A 968 14.83 -1.18 -6.34
C MET A 968 15.87 -0.47 -5.45
N ASN A 969 16.85 0.25 -6.03
CA ASN A 969 17.76 1.06 -5.22
C ASN A 969 17.03 2.18 -4.47
N HIS A 970 16.12 2.89 -5.14
CA HIS A 970 15.38 3.98 -4.49
C HIS A 970 14.38 3.46 -3.44
N MET A 971 13.69 2.34 -3.71
CA MET A 971 12.81 1.73 -2.70
C MET A 971 13.56 1.35 -1.43
N GLU A 972 14.78 0.85 -1.55
CA GLU A 972 15.63 0.50 -0.42
C GLU A 972 16.24 1.71 0.28
N ASP A 973 16.62 2.73 -0.48
CA ASP A 973 17.23 3.95 0.04
C ASP A 973 16.22 4.88 0.71
N GLU A 974 14.95 4.80 0.33
CA GLU A 974 13.90 5.69 0.81
C GLU A 974 12.64 4.95 1.29
N HIS A 975 11.87 4.30 0.40
CA HIS A 975 10.52 3.83 0.75
C HIS A 975 10.48 2.81 1.90
N PHE A 976 11.44 1.88 1.96
CA PHE A 976 11.51 0.89 3.04
C PHE A 976 12.09 1.44 4.34
N LEU A 977 12.62 2.67 4.30
CA LEU A 977 13.12 3.39 5.47
C LEU A 977 12.20 4.54 5.91
N ALA A 978 11.14 4.82 5.15
CA ALA A 978 10.12 5.80 5.49
C ALA A 978 9.24 5.34 6.67
N ASP A 979 8.36 6.23 7.14
CA ASP A 979 7.40 5.93 8.21
C ASP A 979 6.41 4.85 7.74
N GLY A 980 6.16 3.89 8.62
CA GLY A 980 5.13 2.88 8.39
C GLY A 980 3.76 3.27 8.90
N TRP A 981 2.76 2.54 8.42
CA TRP A 981 1.41 2.62 8.94
C TRP A 981 1.30 1.76 10.20
N PHE A 982 0.83 2.36 11.30
CA PHE A 982 0.79 1.83 12.67
C PHE A 982 2.14 1.63 13.39
N ASP A 983 3.24 1.30 12.70
CA ASP A 983 4.55 1.05 13.34
C ASP A 983 5.73 1.32 12.39
N TYR A 984 6.97 1.02 12.81
CA TYR A 984 8.21 1.22 12.07
C TYR A 984 8.46 2.69 11.69
N PRO A 985 8.66 3.58 12.68
CA PRO A 985 8.97 4.98 12.39
C PRO A 985 10.29 5.11 11.64
N ALA A 986 10.35 6.06 10.70
CA ALA A 986 11.47 6.25 9.79
C ALA A 986 12.81 6.38 10.52
N ALA A 987 12.82 7.10 11.65
CA ALA A 987 14.01 7.29 12.47
C ALA A 987 14.65 5.94 12.89
N LYS A 988 13.84 5.00 13.37
CA LYS A 988 14.32 3.66 13.75
C LYS A 988 14.77 2.86 12.53
N ASN A 989 14.01 2.95 11.44
CA ASN A 989 14.34 2.24 10.20
C ASN A 989 15.71 2.70 9.66
N HIS A 990 16.01 3.99 9.70
CA HIS A 990 17.31 4.54 9.30
C HIS A 990 18.47 4.09 10.21
N GLU A 991 18.22 3.96 11.51
CA GLU A 991 19.22 3.47 12.48
C GLU A 991 19.56 1.98 12.26
N ASP A 992 18.56 1.14 11.98
CA ASP A 992 18.72 -0.30 11.73
C ASP A 992 18.22 -0.71 10.32
N TRP A 993 18.81 -0.08 9.30
CA TRP A 993 18.41 -0.25 7.89
C TRP A 993 18.52 -1.69 7.36
N PHE A 994 19.33 -2.54 8.00
CA PHE A 994 19.46 -3.94 7.59
C PHE A 994 18.29 -4.78 8.11
N ASN A 995 17.97 -4.68 9.41
CA ASN A 995 16.90 -5.49 10.00
C ASN A 995 15.51 -4.90 9.77
N LEU A 996 15.41 -3.58 9.72
CA LEU A 996 14.15 -2.86 9.52
C LEU A 996 13.96 -2.39 8.07
N GLY A 997 14.88 -2.71 7.14
CA GLY A 997 14.73 -2.46 5.71
C GLY A 997 14.35 -3.72 4.91
N GLY A 998 14.17 -3.57 3.60
CA GLY A 998 13.87 -4.68 2.68
C GLY A 998 12.41 -5.14 2.65
N PHE A 999 11.48 -4.36 3.20
CA PHE A 999 10.04 -4.60 3.11
C PHE A 999 9.25 -3.29 3.21
N SER A 1000 8.08 -3.26 2.57
CA SER A 1000 7.15 -2.13 2.65
C SER A 1000 6.50 -2.05 4.03
N LYS A 1001 6.05 -0.85 4.40
CA LYS A 1001 5.61 -0.52 5.76
C LYS A 1001 4.09 -0.39 5.89
N VAL A 1002 3.33 -1.16 5.12
CA VAL A 1002 1.86 -1.21 5.21
C VAL A 1002 1.36 -2.65 5.16
N GLN A 1003 1.58 -3.34 4.03
CA GLN A 1003 1.26 -4.75 3.81
C GLN A 1003 2.39 -5.40 3.00
N PRO A 1004 3.44 -5.90 3.69
CA PRO A 1004 4.71 -6.32 3.10
C PRO A 1004 4.67 -7.14 1.81
N TYR A 1005 3.66 -8.01 1.62
CA TYR A 1005 3.61 -8.89 0.45
C TYR A 1005 2.93 -8.28 -0.79
N TYR A 1006 2.20 -7.16 -0.68
CA TYR A 1006 1.70 -6.45 -1.87
C TYR A 1006 2.86 -5.90 -2.73
N CYS A 1007 3.91 -5.37 -2.10
CA CYS A 1007 5.09 -4.77 -2.75
C CYS A 1007 5.85 -5.72 -3.70
N ARG A 1008 5.82 -7.04 -3.47
CA ARG A 1008 6.49 -8.06 -4.31
C ARG A 1008 7.98 -7.81 -4.58
N ASN A 1009 8.67 -7.04 -3.73
CA ASN A 1009 10.09 -6.75 -3.88
C ASN A 1009 10.98 -8.01 -3.78
N ALA A 1010 10.61 -9.00 -2.96
CA ALA A 1010 11.32 -10.27 -2.89
C ALA A 1010 11.25 -11.04 -4.23
N GLU A 1011 10.11 -11.04 -4.91
CA GLU A 1011 9.98 -11.62 -6.26
C GLU A 1011 10.91 -10.93 -7.25
N ILE A 1012 10.97 -9.59 -7.20
CA ILE A 1012 11.87 -8.82 -8.07
C ILE A 1012 13.33 -9.17 -7.79
N TYR A 1013 13.74 -9.32 -6.53
CA TYR A 1013 15.08 -9.79 -6.19
C TYR A 1013 15.36 -11.20 -6.70
N ALA A 1014 14.38 -12.10 -6.64
CA ALA A 1014 14.52 -13.44 -7.18
C ALA A 1014 14.71 -13.45 -8.71
N MET A 1015 13.91 -12.65 -9.43
CA MET A 1015 14.01 -12.49 -10.89
C MET A 1015 15.35 -11.87 -11.31
N ARG A 1016 15.90 -10.98 -10.48
CA ARG A 1016 17.21 -10.33 -10.67
C ARG A 1016 18.41 -11.15 -10.24
N ASP A 1017 18.18 -12.32 -9.63
CA ASP A 1017 19.21 -13.12 -8.99
C ASP A 1017 19.96 -12.42 -7.83
N ASP A 1018 19.32 -11.48 -7.15
CA ASP A 1018 19.92 -10.71 -6.07
C ASP A 1018 19.79 -11.44 -4.73
N VAL A 1019 20.71 -12.38 -4.49
CA VAL A 1019 20.63 -13.39 -3.43
C VAL A 1019 20.45 -12.82 -2.04
N LYS A 1020 21.31 -11.89 -1.62
CA LYS A 1020 21.29 -11.35 -0.26
C LYS A 1020 20.06 -10.47 0.01
N PRO A 1021 19.67 -9.56 -0.91
CA PRO A 1021 18.41 -8.85 -0.81
C PRO A 1021 17.18 -9.76 -0.74
N PHE A 1022 17.12 -10.82 -1.56
CA PHE A 1022 16.05 -11.82 -1.48
C PHE A 1022 15.98 -12.45 -0.08
N ILE A 1023 17.08 -13.01 0.42
CA ILE A 1023 17.14 -13.69 1.72
C ILE A 1023 16.71 -12.75 2.85
N ARG A 1024 17.20 -11.50 2.83
CA ARG A 1024 16.84 -10.49 3.81
C ARG A 1024 15.36 -10.14 3.77
N SER A 1025 14.81 -9.87 2.59
CA SER A 1025 13.38 -9.56 2.43
C SER A 1025 12.50 -10.73 2.86
N TYR A 1026 12.83 -11.95 2.46
CA TYR A 1026 12.10 -13.17 2.86
C TYR A 1026 11.94 -13.28 4.37
N PHE A 1027 13.02 -13.11 5.14
CA PHE A 1027 12.96 -13.21 6.60
C PHE A 1027 12.34 -11.99 7.27
N ASN A 1028 12.69 -10.77 6.85
CA ASN A 1028 12.19 -9.55 7.49
C ASN A 1028 10.67 -9.41 7.31
N GLN A 1029 10.15 -9.69 6.11
CA GLN A 1029 8.71 -9.68 5.80
C GLN A 1029 7.95 -10.66 6.69
N LEU A 1030 8.40 -11.93 6.68
CA LEU A 1030 7.77 -13.00 7.46
C LEU A 1030 7.72 -12.63 8.95
N ALA A 1031 8.87 -12.30 9.53
CA ALA A 1031 8.98 -12.03 10.96
C ALA A 1031 8.13 -10.82 11.40
N SER A 1032 7.96 -9.82 10.54
CA SER A 1032 7.17 -8.63 10.85
C SER A 1032 5.67 -8.90 10.98
N LEU A 1033 5.15 -9.99 10.41
CA LEU A 1033 3.71 -10.34 10.39
C LEU A 1033 3.36 -11.63 11.14
N LEU A 1034 4.35 -12.47 11.45
CA LEU A 1034 4.13 -13.79 12.04
C LEU A 1034 3.59 -13.75 13.47
N ASN A 1035 2.51 -14.49 13.72
CA ASN A 1035 2.15 -14.98 15.05
C ASN A 1035 2.99 -16.24 15.35
N THR A 1036 3.86 -16.19 16.35
CA THR A 1036 4.80 -17.28 16.66
C THR A 1036 4.18 -18.43 17.45
N GLU A 1037 2.98 -18.26 18.00
CA GLU A 1037 2.29 -19.31 18.78
C GLU A 1037 1.40 -20.21 17.92
N VAL A 1038 0.76 -19.66 16.88
CA VAL A 1038 -0.14 -20.39 15.96
C VAL A 1038 0.31 -20.34 14.49
N LEU A 1039 1.44 -19.73 14.21
CA LEU A 1039 2.14 -19.72 12.91
C LEU A 1039 1.31 -19.17 11.75
N SER A 1040 0.40 -18.24 12.02
CA SER A 1040 -0.37 -17.51 11.01
C SER A 1040 0.19 -16.10 10.78
N LEU A 1041 -0.12 -15.50 9.63
CA LEU A 1041 0.27 -14.12 9.32
C LEU A 1041 -0.88 -13.16 9.58
N TRP A 1042 -0.54 -11.98 10.10
CA TRP A 1042 -1.45 -10.84 10.20
C TRP A 1042 -1.45 -10.03 8.90
N GLU A 1043 -2.53 -9.29 8.68
CA GLU A 1043 -2.65 -8.35 7.57
C GLU A 1043 -1.72 -7.14 7.75
N HIS A 1044 -1.70 -6.55 8.95
CA HIS A 1044 -0.85 -5.42 9.29
C HIS A 1044 -0.01 -5.70 10.54
N PHE A 1045 0.88 -4.78 10.88
CA PHE A 1045 1.71 -4.86 12.07
C PHE A 1045 0.90 -4.76 13.36
N SER A 1046 1.51 -5.16 14.49
CA SER A 1046 0.95 -4.98 15.83
C SER A 1046 -0.46 -5.57 16.04
N ALA A 1047 -0.72 -6.74 15.45
CA ALA A 1047 -2.00 -7.46 15.54
C ALA A 1047 -3.21 -6.67 15.01
N SER A 1048 -2.99 -5.87 13.97
CA SER A 1048 -4.02 -5.06 13.31
C SER A 1048 -4.50 -5.71 12.00
N GLY A 1049 -5.73 -5.38 11.60
CA GLY A 1049 -6.40 -5.94 10.42
C GLY A 1049 -6.88 -7.37 10.62
N ALA A 1050 -7.04 -8.10 9.53
CA ALA A 1050 -7.42 -9.51 9.56
C ALA A 1050 -6.29 -10.41 10.07
N TRP A 1051 -6.65 -11.41 10.86
CA TRP A 1051 -5.74 -12.47 11.31
C TRP A 1051 -5.85 -13.70 10.40
N ASN A 1052 -4.76 -14.46 10.34
CA ASN A 1052 -4.59 -15.49 9.33
C ASN A 1052 -4.90 -14.94 7.92
N LYS A 1053 -4.26 -13.82 7.57
CA LYS A 1053 -4.37 -13.19 6.26
C LYS A 1053 -3.64 -14.06 5.24
N THR A 1054 -4.37 -15.02 4.70
CA THR A 1054 -3.84 -16.02 3.76
C THR A 1054 -3.34 -15.42 2.44
N HIS A 1055 -3.73 -14.19 2.09
CA HIS A 1055 -3.08 -13.42 1.02
C HIS A 1055 -1.55 -13.32 1.22
N GLU A 1056 -1.11 -12.84 2.39
CA GLU A 1056 0.31 -12.76 2.75
C GLU A 1056 0.95 -14.16 2.74
N THR A 1057 0.21 -15.16 3.26
CA THR A 1057 0.64 -16.56 3.28
C THR A 1057 0.89 -17.10 1.88
N GLY A 1058 0.02 -16.80 0.91
CA GLY A 1058 0.16 -17.24 -0.48
C GLY A 1058 1.46 -16.77 -1.11
N TYR A 1059 1.79 -15.48 -0.95
CA TYR A 1059 3.07 -14.94 -1.40
C TYR A 1059 4.27 -15.51 -0.64
N PHE A 1060 4.16 -15.73 0.67
CA PHE A 1060 5.22 -16.39 1.44
C PHE A 1060 5.52 -17.80 0.91
N LEU A 1061 4.50 -18.59 0.58
CA LEU A 1061 4.68 -19.92 -0.03
C LEU A 1061 5.32 -19.83 -1.42
N GLN A 1062 4.94 -18.83 -2.22
CA GLN A 1062 5.56 -18.53 -3.51
C GLN A 1062 7.06 -18.22 -3.37
N GLN A 1063 7.42 -17.33 -2.44
CA GLN A 1063 8.81 -17.01 -2.16
C GLN A 1063 9.57 -18.24 -1.62
N THR A 1064 8.91 -19.09 -0.83
CA THR A 1064 9.48 -20.35 -0.34
C THR A 1064 9.79 -21.31 -1.48
N LYS A 1065 8.93 -21.40 -2.51
CA LYS A 1065 9.26 -22.15 -3.72
C LYS A 1065 10.54 -21.61 -4.37
N TRP A 1066 10.64 -20.29 -4.58
CA TRP A 1066 11.81 -19.68 -5.21
C TRP A 1066 13.09 -19.80 -4.41
N MET A 1067 13.02 -19.84 -3.07
CA MET A 1067 14.17 -20.10 -2.20
C MET A 1067 14.95 -21.34 -2.68
N PHE A 1068 14.21 -22.38 -3.09
CA PHE A 1068 14.77 -23.68 -3.44
C PHE A 1068 14.79 -23.98 -4.95
N VAL A 1069 13.82 -23.51 -5.73
CA VAL A 1069 13.69 -23.85 -7.15
C VAL A 1069 13.10 -22.68 -7.93
N THR A 1070 13.78 -22.26 -9.00
CA THR A 1070 13.28 -21.25 -9.95
C THR A 1070 13.59 -21.64 -11.39
N GLU A 1071 12.84 -21.10 -12.35
CA GLU A 1071 13.02 -21.33 -13.78
C GLU A 1071 13.53 -20.05 -14.44
N ARG A 1072 14.52 -20.18 -15.34
CA ARG A 1072 15.12 -19.03 -16.04
C ARG A 1072 15.52 -19.40 -17.46
N GLY A 1073 15.06 -18.61 -18.44
CA GLY A 1073 15.53 -18.71 -19.83
C GLY A 1073 15.54 -20.13 -20.41
N GLY A 1074 14.49 -20.93 -20.15
CA GLY A 1074 14.37 -22.32 -20.60
C GLY A 1074 15.06 -23.37 -19.70
N GLY A 1075 15.79 -22.95 -18.68
CA GLY A 1075 16.46 -23.84 -17.72
C GLY A 1075 15.90 -23.77 -16.30
N LEU A 1076 16.42 -24.66 -15.46
CA LEU A 1076 16.04 -24.86 -14.08
C LEU A 1076 17.20 -24.51 -13.14
N VAL A 1077 16.95 -23.72 -12.10
CA VAL A 1077 17.93 -23.32 -11.09
C VAL A 1077 17.52 -23.83 -9.72
N LEU A 1078 18.37 -24.67 -9.13
CA LEU A 1078 18.20 -25.33 -7.83
C LEU A 1078 19.02 -24.63 -6.75
N ALA A 1079 18.44 -24.56 -5.55
CA ALA A 1079 18.97 -23.85 -4.39
C ALA A 1079 19.43 -22.40 -4.67
N PRO A 1080 18.72 -21.60 -5.50
CA PRO A 1080 19.20 -20.28 -5.92
C PRO A 1080 19.37 -19.31 -4.74
N PHE A 1081 18.56 -19.43 -3.69
CA PHE A 1081 18.62 -18.48 -2.57
C PHE A 1081 18.83 -19.14 -1.21
N VAL A 1082 19.14 -20.44 -1.17
CA VAL A 1082 19.49 -21.14 0.06
C VAL A 1082 20.55 -20.34 0.83
N THR A 1083 20.25 -20.04 2.09
CA THR A 1083 21.13 -19.25 2.95
C THR A 1083 22.41 -20.02 3.26
N SER A 1084 23.53 -19.30 3.30
CA SER A 1084 24.83 -19.82 3.71
C SER A 1084 24.81 -20.33 5.15
N GLU A 1085 23.86 -19.88 5.98
CA GLU A 1085 23.66 -20.36 7.34
C GLU A 1085 23.19 -21.82 7.41
N TRP A 1086 22.52 -22.32 6.36
CA TRP A 1086 22.10 -23.73 6.26
C TRP A 1086 23.17 -24.62 5.62
N MET A 1087 24.32 -24.04 5.31
CA MET A 1087 25.45 -24.70 4.66
C MET A 1087 26.63 -24.88 5.62
N LYS A 1088 26.42 -24.73 6.93
CA LYS A 1088 27.45 -25.07 7.94
C LYS A 1088 27.73 -26.58 7.94
N ASP A 1089 28.90 -26.94 8.44
CA ASP A 1089 29.34 -28.34 8.48
C ASP A 1089 28.31 -29.27 9.13
N GLY A 1090 28.02 -30.39 8.46
CA GLY A 1090 27.06 -31.40 8.88
C GLY A 1090 25.59 -31.09 8.55
N MET A 1091 25.28 -29.88 8.07
CA MET A 1091 23.91 -29.50 7.71
C MET A 1091 23.48 -30.09 6.37
N THR A 1092 22.16 -30.26 6.21
CA THR A 1092 21.55 -30.75 4.98
C THR A 1092 20.37 -29.87 4.60
N VAL A 1093 20.25 -29.56 3.32
CA VAL A 1093 19.05 -28.99 2.69
C VAL A 1093 18.56 -29.97 1.64
N ALA A 1094 17.29 -30.36 1.66
CA ALA A 1094 16.73 -31.24 0.65
C ALA A 1094 15.33 -30.79 0.22
N VAL A 1095 15.00 -31.05 -1.03
CA VAL A 1095 13.68 -30.82 -1.61
C VAL A 1095 13.28 -32.04 -2.43
N LYS A 1096 12.01 -32.46 -2.33
CA LYS A 1096 11.42 -33.50 -3.17
C LYS A 1096 10.10 -33.03 -3.77
N LYS A 1097 9.73 -33.58 -4.92
CA LYS A 1097 8.47 -33.30 -5.62
C LYS A 1097 8.22 -31.81 -5.86
N ALA A 1098 9.26 -31.02 -6.14
CA ALA A 1098 9.09 -29.59 -6.37
C ALA A 1098 8.46 -29.38 -7.77
N PRO A 1099 7.27 -28.78 -7.90
CA PRO A 1099 6.65 -28.59 -9.22
C PRO A 1099 7.46 -27.62 -10.10
N THR A 1100 7.56 -27.90 -11.39
CA THR A 1100 8.14 -27.00 -12.40
C THR A 1100 7.37 -27.17 -13.71
N SER A 1101 7.58 -26.27 -14.68
CA SER A 1101 7.04 -26.43 -16.03
C SER A 1101 7.59 -27.66 -16.76
N PHE A 1102 8.69 -28.24 -16.27
CA PHE A 1102 9.34 -29.46 -16.76
C PHE A 1102 8.88 -30.76 -16.07
N GLY A 1103 8.09 -30.65 -14.99
CA GLY A 1103 7.71 -31.76 -14.11
C GLY A 1103 8.31 -31.61 -12.71
N GLU A 1104 8.11 -32.61 -11.86
CA GLU A 1104 8.64 -32.58 -10.50
C GLU A 1104 10.18 -32.72 -10.47
N VAL A 1105 10.86 -31.90 -9.68
CA VAL A 1105 12.31 -32.00 -9.45
C VAL A 1105 12.60 -32.23 -7.96
N GLY A 1106 13.69 -32.93 -7.66
CA GLY A 1106 14.23 -33.09 -6.30
C GLY A 1106 15.72 -32.78 -6.24
N PHE A 1107 16.20 -32.41 -5.05
CA PHE A 1107 17.63 -32.37 -4.77
C PHE A 1107 17.92 -32.57 -3.29
N ARG A 1108 19.16 -32.98 -2.97
CA ARG A 1108 19.70 -33.03 -1.61
C ARG A 1108 21.11 -32.46 -1.62
N ILE A 1109 21.38 -31.49 -0.76
CA ILE A 1109 22.71 -30.92 -0.53
C ILE A 1109 23.16 -31.30 0.87
N HIS A 1110 24.34 -31.89 1.00
CA HIS A 1110 24.98 -32.19 2.27
C HIS A 1110 26.30 -31.41 2.40
N SER A 1111 26.40 -30.58 3.43
CA SER A 1111 27.58 -29.73 3.65
C SER A 1111 28.61 -30.46 4.51
N ARG A 1112 29.79 -30.74 3.95
CA ARG A 1112 30.95 -31.32 4.63
C ARG A 1112 32.15 -30.37 4.55
N VAL A 1113 31.90 -29.11 4.82
CA VAL A 1113 32.88 -28.03 4.61
C VAL A 1113 34.12 -28.17 5.51
N ARG A 1114 34.07 -28.89 6.63
CA ARG A 1114 35.29 -29.26 7.39
C ARG A 1114 36.22 -30.19 6.61
N ASP A 1115 35.65 -31.05 5.77
CA ASP A 1115 36.39 -31.93 4.85
C ASP A 1115 36.74 -31.23 3.53
N GLY A 1116 36.29 -29.98 3.35
CA GLY A 1116 36.49 -29.20 2.13
C GLY A 1116 35.55 -29.56 0.97
N ILE A 1117 34.44 -30.26 1.26
CA ILE A 1117 33.53 -30.83 0.24
C ILE A 1117 32.08 -30.36 0.51
N ILE A 1118 31.30 -30.13 -0.55
CA ILE A 1118 29.84 -30.03 -0.51
C ILE A 1118 29.31 -31.04 -1.53
N GLU A 1119 28.46 -31.95 -1.08
CA GLU A 1119 27.88 -33.01 -1.91
C GLU A 1119 26.45 -32.63 -2.30
N ALA A 1120 26.06 -32.87 -3.56
CA ALA A 1120 24.69 -32.65 -4.01
C ALA A 1120 24.21 -33.80 -4.89
N VAL A 1121 22.96 -34.22 -4.68
CA VAL A 1121 22.24 -35.20 -5.51
C VAL A 1121 21.06 -34.47 -6.13
N VAL A 1122 20.84 -34.63 -7.43
CA VAL A 1122 19.73 -34.02 -8.16
C VAL A 1122 18.88 -35.13 -8.78
N GLU A 1123 17.57 -35.06 -8.55
CA GLU A 1123 16.55 -35.88 -9.19
C GLU A 1123 15.90 -35.02 -10.28
N PRO A 1124 16.32 -35.14 -11.56
CA PRO A 1124 15.87 -34.24 -12.62
C PRO A 1124 14.39 -34.48 -12.96
N PRO A 1125 13.71 -33.47 -13.55
CA PRO A 1125 12.32 -33.61 -13.96
C PRO A 1125 12.13 -34.63 -15.09
N THR A 1126 10.96 -35.29 -15.09
CA THR A 1126 10.67 -36.42 -15.98
C THR A 1126 9.66 -36.12 -17.10
N ARG A 1127 8.89 -35.02 -17.02
CA ARG A 1127 7.85 -34.71 -18.01
C ARG A 1127 8.44 -34.08 -19.28
N SER A 1128 9.39 -33.16 -19.14
CA SER A 1128 10.17 -32.63 -20.27
C SER A 1128 11.58 -32.22 -19.83
N THR A 1129 12.50 -32.17 -20.78
CA THR A 1129 13.92 -31.84 -20.50
C THR A 1129 14.13 -30.32 -20.55
N PRO A 1130 14.67 -29.71 -19.48
CA PRO A 1130 15.07 -28.30 -19.50
C PRO A 1130 16.35 -28.09 -20.31
N ASP A 1131 16.57 -26.87 -20.83
CA ASP A 1131 17.78 -26.52 -21.59
C ASP A 1131 19.05 -26.69 -20.74
N TYR A 1132 18.93 -26.44 -19.43
CA TYR A 1132 19.97 -26.70 -18.45
C TYR A 1132 19.36 -26.93 -17.06
N ILE A 1133 20.12 -27.62 -16.21
CA ILE A 1133 19.89 -27.65 -14.75
C ILE A 1133 21.13 -27.06 -14.10
N ALA A 1134 20.97 -25.98 -13.33
CA ALA A 1134 22.03 -25.36 -12.56
C ALA A 1134 21.71 -25.51 -11.07
N ILE A 1135 22.71 -25.84 -10.25
CA ILE A 1135 22.59 -25.85 -8.79
C ILE A 1135 23.56 -24.85 -8.18
N ARG A 1136 23.08 -24.01 -7.27
CA ARG A 1136 23.92 -23.05 -6.54
C ARG A 1136 24.35 -23.64 -5.21
N LEU A 1137 25.66 -23.85 -5.05
CA LEU A 1137 26.27 -24.33 -3.81
C LEU A 1137 27.07 -23.18 -3.17
N ARG A 1138 26.66 -22.77 -1.97
CA ARG A 1138 27.27 -21.63 -1.26
C ARG A 1138 28.08 -22.12 -0.06
N HIS A 1139 29.37 -21.82 -0.03
CA HIS A 1139 30.20 -22.07 1.15
C HIS A 1139 29.82 -21.07 2.26
N PRO A 1140 29.70 -21.49 3.54
CA PRO A 1140 29.34 -20.61 4.66
C PRO A 1140 30.27 -19.41 4.83
N ASP A 1141 31.59 -19.62 4.71
CA ASP A 1141 32.59 -18.54 4.74
C ASP A 1141 32.79 -17.79 3.39
N GLY A 1142 31.97 -18.04 2.38
CA GLY A 1142 32.10 -17.40 1.06
C GLY A 1142 33.33 -17.83 0.22
N ARG A 1143 33.92 -19.00 0.51
CA ARG A 1143 35.04 -19.54 -0.28
C ARG A 1143 34.60 -19.96 -1.67
N GLN A 1144 35.51 -19.84 -2.65
CA GLN A 1144 35.27 -20.25 -4.03
C GLN A 1144 35.46 -21.77 -4.22
N ILE A 1145 34.63 -22.35 -5.09
CA ILE A 1145 34.75 -23.75 -5.53
C ILE A 1145 36.04 -23.91 -6.35
N LYS A 1146 36.85 -24.93 -6.03
CA LYS A 1146 38.12 -25.20 -6.73
C LYS A 1146 38.01 -26.25 -7.84
N SER A 1147 37.16 -27.25 -7.65
CA SER A 1147 36.91 -28.35 -8.60
C SER A 1147 35.48 -28.87 -8.39
N VAL A 1148 34.93 -29.51 -9.43
CA VAL A 1148 33.61 -30.17 -9.41
C VAL A 1148 33.77 -31.55 -10.05
N GLU A 1149 33.22 -32.57 -9.40
CA GLU A 1149 33.13 -33.95 -9.88
C GLU A 1149 31.63 -34.28 -10.07
N VAL A 1150 31.26 -34.88 -11.20
CA VAL A 1150 29.86 -35.15 -11.56
C VAL A 1150 29.76 -36.62 -11.96
N ASP A 1151 29.01 -37.40 -11.17
CA ASP A 1151 28.81 -38.85 -11.34
C ASP A 1151 30.09 -39.71 -11.22
N GLY A 1152 31.07 -39.25 -10.44
CA GLY A 1152 32.40 -39.85 -10.32
C GLY A 1152 33.37 -39.27 -11.34
#